data_AF-B5FCS9-F1
#
_entry.id   AF-B5FCS9-F1
#
_cell.length_a   1.000
_cell.length_b   1.000
_cell.length_c   1.000
_cell.angle_alpha   90.00
_cell.angle_beta   90.00
_cell.angle_gamma   90.00
#
_symmetry.space_group_name_H-M   'P 1'
#
loop_
_entity.id
_entity.type
_entity.pdbx_description
1 polymer ?
#
loop_
_entity_poly.entity_id
_entity_poly.type
_entity_poly.pdbx_seq_one_letter_code
_entity_poly.pdbx_strand_id
1 'polypeptide(L)'
;MKKVSLLAASVALALVGCGGSDGGSDTNTGTPSAGGIIITGFDGYFKNAVVFDDMPVATRTSTVGKLDSNDVIFGLTDGNGKITLPKNTEIKGTLSLQTITPNGDVQKMLIARDPSKFAGVYTIDMDHPTQAMAHEVSFRTLPGEKIISPLTDLVAAKAGTNPTQAQIKQAKKEVNTALGLDAENTDVFSDVIAAGDHALHKTAQILTESKVEAGNNYTPTAAIAIAEKATEIVNDPENADKLDQPNFKPTIPVDNTGTVGEVIINNKLVVSKTIYDNLIKQVNSADKFTDVTEISLIDLPIAELFVDADNNNEIIPEVKISTVNGSDVTAEFNITKTATELTISAKNITTVRDTYIVTLSSTDIAVNDKNMGVVSTTFEIKVDLENAAPTLNLQVRSTLQEWLGSLELQQNVAVFDEKMRISDLFEDEDKLTYSVYSSVAGLEFALAPFNDGGTELEILGKPNHAYPAGETITISVTDGINTVYEEFTLAAIAEAGITINEIKYVALQEKITGITLKKGTPVIEAQLNITELFNTESVNGLGVIEYYAGLEDKVPGPNGENLHEGFTTVDGVNVNVDTNGTLTISGEPNEIIKGGYFYLMAGVNGDTSDEISSKMVKITLSDVQPADGGEIIPPETSLNLQDKYLYKIESGNFNGVSGLFCDIRYYDSSNKKFYMNIRTEINKELCTVVNTTLSPSNQPELFEEVAEYTLQNGVFTFSYNDGSEQFTTTHSPLQFDIGYDSQVSPFSHYVVRANEVGIDNDGEYESAELYSLYLGAEAVEEVIAVETTHQSGNDHTTEPSNFRNQMIHYTDSNEVFEFKVEAQMRSLDFCDGTLEGSMCEQGLADADLIIKNMSCSEFQNAYNTPYVNGEYFINEGYIENGSNKCGIDFYSESAITSGFYTFRASPKNENTHEDINFSFKKD
;
A
#
# COMPACT_ATOMS: atom_id res chain seq x y z
N MET A 1 5.53 -33.08 -18.26
CA MET A 1 4.06 -32.87 -18.39
C MET A 1 3.44 -32.81 -17.01
N LYS A 2 2.56 -31.82 -16.81
CA LYS A 2 1.88 -31.35 -15.59
C LYS A 2 2.67 -30.26 -14.86
N LYS A 3 2.16 -29.07 -14.56
CA LYS A 3 0.97 -28.28 -14.96
C LYS A 3 1.35 -26.87 -14.48
N VAL A 4 1.45 -25.90 -15.39
CA VAL A 4 1.79 -24.52 -15.07
C VAL A 4 0.50 -23.84 -14.59
N SER A 5 0.53 -23.24 -13.41
CA SER A 5 -0.51 -22.31 -12.95
C SER A 5 0.10 -20.92 -12.97
N LEU A 6 -0.17 -20.14 -14.02
CA LEU A 6 0.14 -18.72 -14.05
C LEU A 6 -0.86 -18.01 -13.13
N LEU A 7 -0.38 -17.39 -12.05
CA LEU A 7 -1.07 -16.25 -11.44
C LEU A 7 -0.43 -14.98 -11.98
N ALA A 8 -1.28 -14.03 -12.35
CA ALA A 8 -0.95 -12.81 -13.07
C ALA A 8 -0.18 -11.82 -12.18
N ALA A 9 0.94 -11.32 -12.69
CA ALA A 9 1.63 -10.16 -12.14
C ALA A 9 0.96 -8.88 -12.65
N SER A 10 0.44 -8.06 -11.74
CA SER A 10 -0.01 -6.70 -11.99
C SER A 10 1.23 -5.81 -12.09
N VAL A 11 1.49 -5.24 -13.27
CA VAL A 11 2.58 -4.26 -13.46
C VAL A 11 1.98 -2.87 -13.30
N ALA A 12 2.34 -2.15 -12.24
CA ALA A 12 2.14 -0.71 -12.18
C ALA A 12 3.17 -0.03 -13.08
N LEU A 13 2.74 0.60 -14.18
CA LEU A 13 3.65 1.37 -15.04
C LEU A 13 3.51 2.86 -14.75
N ALA A 14 4.59 3.46 -14.24
CA ALA A 14 4.75 4.90 -14.21
C ALA A 14 5.09 5.41 -15.63
N LEU A 15 4.36 6.42 -16.11
CA LEU A 15 4.61 7.12 -17.37
C LEU A 15 5.88 7.98 -17.24
N VAL A 16 7.06 7.38 -17.41
CA VAL A 16 8.34 8.12 -17.37
C VAL A 16 8.49 9.01 -18.61
N GLY A 17 8.67 10.31 -18.36
CA GLY A 17 8.91 11.31 -19.38
C GLY A 17 10.34 11.21 -19.95
N CYS A 18 10.49 10.54 -21.09
CA CYS A 18 11.66 10.73 -21.94
C CYS A 18 11.41 11.95 -22.86
N GLY A 19 12.28 12.96 -22.76
CA GLY A 19 12.12 14.27 -23.39
C GLY A 19 12.62 14.36 -24.83
N GLY A 20 12.10 15.36 -25.55
CA GLY A 20 12.60 15.83 -26.84
C GLY A 20 12.08 17.25 -27.09
N SER A 21 13.01 18.20 -27.23
CA SER A 21 12.80 19.63 -27.46
C SER A 21 11.89 19.96 -28.64
N ASP A 22 11.08 21.01 -28.50
CA ASP A 22 11.09 22.10 -29.48
C ASP A 22 10.69 23.43 -28.84
N GLY A 23 11.51 24.44 -29.11
CA GLY A 23 11.34 25.80 -28.61
C GLY A 23 10.34 26.58 -29.45
N GLY A 24 9.39 27.22 -28.77
CA GLY A 24 8.50 28.22 -29.36
C GLY A 24 8.13 29.22 -28.27
N SER A 25 8.67 30.43 -28.36
CA SER A 25 8.39 31.53 -27.45
C SER A 25 6.95 32.00 -27.59
N ASP A 26 6.14 31.86 -26.55
CA ASP A 26 4.97 32.72 -26.37
C ASP A 26 5.06 33.48 -25.05
N THR A 27 5.27 34.77 -25.19
CA THR A 27 5.19 35.77 -24.14
C THR A 27 3.74 36.24 -24.03
N ASN A 28 3.00 35.83 -23.00
CA ASN A 28 2.08 36.71 -22.25
C ASN A 28 1.41 36.00 -21.05
N THR A 29 1.82 36.46 -19.85
CA THR A 29 1.08 36.56 -18.59
C THR A 29 0.22 35.38 -18.10
N GLY A 30 0.79 34.54 -17.21
CA GLY A 30 0.03 33.80 -16.18
C GLY A 30 0.49 32.37 -15.92
N THR A 31 1.41 32.19 -14.96
CA THR A 31 1.86 30.92 -14.31
C THR A 31 2.53 29.86 -15.20
N PRO A 32 3.76 29.40 -14.90
CA PRO A 32 4.40 28.29 -15.61
C PRO A 32 3.64 26.98 -15.36
N SER A 33 3.31 26.23 -16.41
CA SER A 33 2.63 24.94 -16.27
C SER A 33 3.55 23.92 -15.60
N ALA A 34 3.04 23.28 -14.55
CA ALA A 34 3.66 22.09 -13.97
C ALA A 34 3.51 20.93 -14.98
N GLY A 35 4.63 20.34 -15.41
CA GLY A 35 4.66 19.34 -16.49
C GLY A 35 3.94 18.02 -16.14
N GLY A 36 2.67 17.91 -16.56
CA GLY A 36 1.88 16.68 -16.54
C GLY A 36 2.10 15.79 -17.78
N ILE A 37 1.52 14.59 -17.78
CA ILE A 37 1.55 13.65 -18.90
C ILE A 37 0.40 13.99 -19.86
N ILE A 38 0.73 14.33 -21.12
CA ILE A 38 -0.29 14.63 -22.14
C ILE A 38 -0.66 13.32 -22.83
N ILE A 39 -1.93 12.95 -22.72
CA ILE A 39 -2.53 11.86 -23.50
C ILE A 39 -3.28 12.46 -24.68
N THR A 40 -3.06 11.91 -25.88
CA THR A 40 -3.75 12.35 -27.11
C THR A 40 -4.65 11.23 -27.64
N GLY A 41 -5.92 11.56 -27.84
CA GLY A 41 -6.93 10.70 -28.44
C GLY A 41 -7.35 11.21 -29.82
N PHE A 42 -7.24 10.40 -30.88
CA PHE A 42 -7.59 10.89 -32.23
C PHE A 42 -8.19 9.86 -33.19
N ASP A 43 -9.13 10.39 -33.97
CA ASP A 43 -9.52 10.04 -35.34
C ASP A 43 -10.18 11.32 -35.90
N GLY A 44 -9.36 12.33 -36.25
CA GLY A 44 -9.80 13.72 -36.39
C GLY A 44 -9.85 14.53 -35.07
N TYR A 45 -8.98 14.21 -34.10
CA TYR A 45 -8.99 14.72 -32.71
C TYR A 45 -10.35 14.63 -32.01
N PHE A 46 -10.52 13.69 -31.09
CA PHE A 46 -11.78 13.56 -30.36
C PHE A 46 -11.88 14.58 -29.24
N LYS A 47 -12.80 15.53 -29.33
CA LYS A 47 -13.19 16.40 -28.21
C LYS A 47 -14.22 15.70 -27.34
N ASN A 48 -14.08 15.78 -26.01
CA ASN A 48 -14.96 15.16 -25.01
C ASN A 48 -15.06 13.62 -25.09
N ALA A 49 -14.00 12.93 -25.47
CA ALA A 49 -13.91 11.48 -25.28
C ALA A 49 -13.42 11.18 -23.86
N VAL A 50 -13.97 10.15 -23.21
CA VAL A 50 -13.58 9.78 -21.86
C VAL A 50 -12.29 8.97 -21.86
N VAL A 51 -11.32 9.39 -21.05
CA VAL A 51 -10.04 8.70 -20.85
C VAL A 51 -10.04 8.05 -19.47
N PHE A 52 -9.69 6.77 -19.41
CA PHE A 52 -9.78 5.96 -18.21
C PHE A 52 -8.71 4.87 -18.15
N ASP A 53 -8.46 4.37 -16.95
CA ASP A 53 -7.68 3.16 -16.70
C ASP A 53 -8.63 1.95 -16.64
N ASP A 54 -8.53 1.07 -17.64
CA ASP A 54 -9.30 -0.17 -17.74
C ASP A 54 -8.71 -1.23 -16.80
N MET A 55 -9.35 -1.42 -15.65
CA MET A 55 -8.80 -2.22 -14.55
C MET A 55 -8.98 -3.74 -14.77
N PRO A 56 -7.94 -4.57 -14.53
CA PRO A 56 -8.08 -6.01 -14.65
C PRO A 56 -8.91 -6.59 -13.49
N VAL A 57 -10.04 -7.26 -13.79
CA VAL A 57 -10.88 -7.95 -12.79
C VAL A 57 -10.57 -9.45 -12.74
N ALA A 58 -10.24 -9.97 -11.55
CA ALA A 58 -9.77 -11.35 -11.33
C ALA A 58 -10.79 -12.47 -11.65
N THR A 59 -12.08 -12.16 -11.80
CA THR A 59 -13.16 -13.16 -11.94
C THR A 59 -14.08 -12.91 -13.16
N ARG A 60 -13.53 -12.94 -14.37
CA ARG A 60 -14.18 -13.04 -15.71
C ARG A 60 -15.27 -12.00 -16.11
N THR A 61 -15.24 -11.67 -17.41
CA THR A 61 -16.24 -10.96 -18.28
C THR A 61 -16.22 -9.43 -18.37
N SER A 62 -15.21 -8.73 -17.82
CA SER A 62 -14.97 -7.35 -18.29
C SER A 62 -14.52 -7.40 -19.76
N THR A 63 -15.16 -6.61 -20.61
CA THR A 63 -14.74 -6.43 -22.00
C THR A 63 -13.57 -5.48 -22.01
N VAL A 64 -12.35 -6.02 -22.07
CA VAL A 64 -11.10 -5.25 -22.16
C VAL A 64 -11.27 -4.09 -23.15
N GLY A 65 -11.03 -2.88 -22.68
CA GLY A 65 -11.12 -1.63 -23.41
C GLY A 65 -12.51 -1.03 -23.46
N LYS A 66 -13.50 -1.43 -22.64
CA LYS A 66 -14.78 -0.72 -22.53
C LYS A 66 -14.94 -0.24 -21.09
N LEU A 67 -15.35 1.02 -20.95
CA LEU A 67 -15.57 1.63 -19.65
C LEU A 67 -16.63 0.86 -18.85
N ASP A 68 -16.28 0.49 -17.62
CA ASP A 68 -17.20 -0.08 -16.65
C ASP A 68 -17.08 0.56 -15.25
N SER A 69 -17.88 0.06 -14.30
CA SER A 69 -17.98 0.65 -12.96
C SER A 69 -16.70 0.54 -12.13
N ASN A 70 -15.78 -0.37 -12.46
CA ASN A 70 -14.52 -0.58 -11.73
C ASN A 70 -13.40 0.33 -12.24
N ASP A 71 -13.60 0.99 -13.37
CA ASP A 71 -12.55 1.77 -14.02
C ASP A 71 -12.33 3.14 -13.36
N VAL A 72 -11.07 3.58 -13.43
CA VAL A 72 -10.65 4.90 -12.96
C VAL A 72 -10.75 5.88 -14.11
N ILE A 73 -11.72 6.80 -14.05
CA ILE A 73 -11.88 7.85 -15.06
C ILE A 73 -10.93 9.01 -14.77
N PHE A 74 -10.05 9.31 -15.72
CA PHE A 74 -9.15 10.45 -15.63
C PHE A 74 -9.83 11.75 -16.07
N GLY A 75 -10.72 11.69 -17.06
CA GLY A 75 -11.48 12.86 -17.51
C GLY A 75 -11.83 12.81 -18.98
N LEU A 76 -11.99 13.99 -19.57
CA LEU A 76 -12.39 14.18 -20.95
C LEU A 76 -11.27 14.86 -21.75
N THR A 77 -11.13 14.49 -23.01
CA THR A 77 -10.25 15.18 -23.95
C THR A 77 -10.76 16.58 -24.31
N ASP A 78 -9.85 17.52 -24.55
CA ASP A 78 -10.14 18.88 -24.97
C ASP A 78 -10.38 19.02 -26.48
N GLY A 79 -10.51 20.26 -26.98
CA GLY A 79 -10.72 20.53 -28.41
C GLY A 79 -9.55 20.17 -29.34
N ASN A 80 -8.39 19.82 -28.78
CA ASN A 80 -7.23 19.29 -29.51
C ASN A 80 -7.06 17.78 -29.28
N GLY A 81 -8.08 17.10 -28.76
CA GLY A 81 -8.04 15.67 -28.45
C GLY A 81 -7.12 15.32 -27.28
N LYS A 82 -6.79 16.26 -26.39
CA LYS A 82 -5.78 16.07 -25.35
C LYS A 82 -6.37 16.09 -23.94
N ILE A 83 -5.77 15.32 -23.04
CA ILE A 83 -5.96 15.45 -21.59
C ILE A 83 -4.60 15.47 -20.91
N THR A 84 -4.43 16.35 -19.91
CA THR A 84 -3.20 16.41 -19.11
C THR A 84 -3.43 15.71 -17.77
N LEU A 85 -2.70 14.62 -17.53
CA LEU A 85 -2.72 13.88 -16.28
C LEU A 85 -1.61 14.39 -15.33
N PRO A 86 -1.82 14.37 -14.00
CA PRO A 86 -0.76 14.63 -13.03
C PRO A 86 0.49 13.77 -13.28
N LYS A 87 1.68 14.30 -13.02
CA LYS A 87 2.97 13.63 -13.32
C LYS A 87 3.11 12.24 -12.66
N ASN A 88 2.52 12.05 -11.49
CA ASN A 88 2.59 10.81 -10.72
C ASN A 88 1.32 9.95 -10.88
N THR A 89 0.57 10.14 -11.98
CA THR A 89 -0.61 9.29 -12.24
C THR A 89 -0.13 7.87 -12.51
N GLU A 90 -0.53 6.95 -11.63
CA GLU A 90 -0.28 5.52 -11.77
C GLU A 90 -1.35 4.91 -12.70
N ILE A 91 -0.91 4.16 -13.70
CA ILE A 91 -1.79 3.35 -14.56
C ILE A 91 -1.61 1.89 -14.12
N LYS A 92 -2.65 1.32 -13.52
CA LYS A 92 -2.67 -0.05 -12.97
C LYS A 92 -3.23 -1.05 -13.98
N GLY A 93 -4.06 -0.59 -14.91
CA GLY A 93 -4.69 -1.38 -15.96
C GLY A 93 -4.20 -0.99 -17.37
N THR A 94 -5.14 -0.91 -18.32
CA THR A 94 -4.87 -0.46 -19.69
C THR A 94 -5.42 0.93 -19.93
N LEU A 95 -4.54 1.88 -20.24
CA LEU A 95 -4.96 3.23 -20.59
C LEU A 95 -5.82 3.20 -21.88
N SER A 96 -7.06 3.68 -21.74
CA SER A 96 -8.10 3.56 -22.73
C SER A 96 -8.88 4.86 -22.93
N LEU A 97 -9.51 4.98 -24.09
CA LEU A 97 -10.40 6.08 -24.45
C LEU A 97 -11.69 5.53 -25.03
N GLN A 98 -12.83 6.13 -24.70
CA GLN A 98 -14.12 5.78 -25.30
C GLN A 98 -14.90 7.02 -25.72
N THR A 99 -15.54 6.95 -26.88
CA THR A 99 -16.42 8.02 -27.36
C THR A 99 -17.80 7.92 -26.71
N ILE A 100 -18.44 9.08 -26.55
CA ILE A 100 -19.72 9.28 -25.89
C ILE A 100 -20.71 9.79 -26.95
N THR A 101 -21.89 9.18 -27.06
CA THR A 101 -22.94 9.66 -27.97
C THR A 101 -24.12 10.27 -27.19
N PRO A 102 -24.87 11.23 -27.76
CA PRO A 102 -26.05 11.78 -27.11
C PRO A 102 -27.08 10.69 -26.80
N ASN A 103 -27.47 10.58 -25.54
CA ASN A 103 -28.35 9.54 -24.98
C ASN A 103 -27.80 8.10 -25.07
N GLY A 104 -26.50 7.94 -25.36
CA GLY A 104 -25.81 6.65 -25.39
C GLY A 104 -25.68 6.02 -24.00
N ASP A 105 -25.29 4.74 -23.98
CA ASP A 105 -25.20 3.99 -22.73
C ASP A 105 -24.00 4.44 -21.89
N VAL A 106 -22.88 4.78 -22.53
CA VAL A 106 -21.72 5.37 -21.85
C VAL A 106 -22.08 6.74 -21.26
N GLN A 107 -22.82 7.57 -22.01
CA GLN A 107 -23.25 8.87 -21.48
C GLN A 107 -24.12 8.72 -20.22
N LYS A 108 -25.10 7.82 -20.24
CA LYS A 108 -25.98 7.58 -19.08
C LYS A 108 -25.19 7.06 -17.87
N MET A 109 -24.25 6.15 -18.11
CA MET A 109 -23.38 5.62 -17.06
C MET A 109 -22.54 6.74 -16.43
N LEU A 110 -21.94 7.61 -17.25
CA LEU A 110 -21.12 8.72 -16.79
C LEU A 110 -21.96 9.77 -16.02
N ILE A 111 -23.15 10.11 -16.51
CA ILE A 111 -24.07 11.02 -15.80
C ILE A 111 -24.45 10.44 -14.44
N ALA A 112 -24.75 9.14 -14.33
CA ALA A 112 -25.07 8.52 -13.05
C ALA A 112 -23.90 8.58 -12.05
N ARG A 113 -22.66 8.66 -12.53
CA ARG A 113 -21.45 8.78 -11.69
C ARG A 113 -21.18 10.22 -11.25
N ASP A 114 -21.28 11.18 -12.16
CA ASP A 114 -21.11 12.61 -11.86
C ASP A 114 -21.93 13.46 -12.85
N PRO A 115 -23.19 13.81 -12.49
CA PRO A 115 -24.04 14.61 -13.34
C PRO A 115 -23.41 15.97 -13.67
N SER A 116 -22.68 16.58 -12.75
CA SER A 116 -22.10 17.91 -12.93
C SER A 116 -21.04 17.97 -14.03
N LYS A 117 -20.33 16.86 -14.23
CA LYS A 117 -19.23 16.75 -15.20
C LYS A 117 -19.66 16.22 -16.55
N PHE A 118 -20.67 15.34 -16.58
CA PHE A 118 -20.99 14.55 -17.77
C PHE A 118 -22.39 14.83 -18.37
N ALA A 119 -23.26 15.56 -17.66
CA ALA A 119 -24.56 15.96 -18.19
C ALA A 119 -24.41 16.81 -19.45
N GLY A 120 -25.16 16.45 -20.51
CA GLY A 120 -25.11 17.12 -21.81
C GLY A 120 -23.79 16.95 -22.58
N VAL A 121 -22.83 16.17 -22.09
CA VAL A 121 -21.51 16.01 -22.73
C VAL A 121 -21.49 14.81 -23.67
N TYR A 122 -21.02 15.02 -24.89
CA TYR A 122 -20.82 13.97 -25.90
C TYR A 122 -19.56 14.26 -26.73
N THR A 123 -19.02 13.22 -27.35
CA THR A 123 -17.79 13.30 -28.14
C THR A 123 -18.05 13.91 -29.51
N ILE A 124 -17.16 14.82 -29.91
CA ILE A 124 -17.15 15.47 -31.23
C ILE A 124 -15.83 15.11 -31.91
N ASP A 125 -15.93 14.53 -33.11
CA ASP A 125 -14.82 14.40 -34.05
C ASP A 125 -14.57 15.79 -34.66
N MET A 126 -13.37 16.34 -34.51
CA MET A 126 -13.07 17.70 -34.95
C MET A 126 -12.94 17.80 -36.48
N ASP A 127 -12.96 16.70 -37.23
CA ASP A 127 -13.24 16.71 -38.67
C ASP A 127 -14.68 17.16 -38.98
N HIS A 128 -15.61 16.98 -38.03
CA HIS A 128 -17.02 17.38 -38.13
C HIS A 128 -17.51 18.08 -36.85
N PRO A 129 -17.08 19.33 -36.57
CA PRO A 129 -17.27 19.98 -35.27
C PRO A 129 -18.73 20.32 -34.90
N THR A 130 -19.69 20.10 -35.81
CA THR A 130 -21.11 20.44 -35.67
C THR A 130 -21.99 19.22 -35.39
N GLN A 131 -21.41 18.02 -35.35
CA GLN A 131 -22.14 16.78 -35.09
C GLN A 131 -21.43 15.94 -34.04
N ALA A 132 -22.20 15.19 -33.28
CA ALA A 132 -21.67 14.21 -32.35
C ALA A 132 -21.09 13.01 -33.12
N MET A 133 -20.23 12.24 -32.46
CA MET A 133 -19.88 10.90 -32.92
C MET A 133 -21.15 10.06 -33.13
N ALA A 134 -21.18 9.30 -34.23
CA ALA A 134 -22.32 8.45 -34.57
C ALA A 134 -22.40 7.18 -33.69
N HIS A 135 -21.25 6.77 -33.12
CA HIS A 135 -21.10 5.51 -32.42
C HIS A 135 -20.26 5.67 -31.14
N GLU A 136 -20.57 4.88 -30.12
CA GLU A 136 -19.71 4.66 -28.96
C GLU A 136 -18.67 3.60 -29.33
N VAL A 137 -17.42 4.03 -29.50
CA VAL A 137 -16.28 3.19 -29.85
C VAL A 137 -15.16 3.45 -28.85
N SER A 138 -14.42 2.40 -28.53
CA SER A 138 -13.32 2.48 -27.60
C SER A 138 -11.99 2.14 -28.25
N PHE A 139 -10.90 2.71 -27.73
CA PHE A 139 -9.54 2.50 -28.19
C PHE A 139 -8.63 2.34 -26.99
N ARG A 140 -7.59 1.53 -27.16
CA ARG A 140 -6.58 1.27 -26.14
C ARG A 140 -5.20 1.67 -26.64
N THR A 141 -4.30 1.84 -25.70
CA THR A 141 -2.88 1.91 -25.99
C THR A 141 -2.11 0.83 -25.24
N LEU A 142 -0.80 0.77 -25.47
CA LEU A 142 0.09 -0.17 -24.81
C LEU A 142 0.67 0.42 -23.51
N PRO A 143 1.15 -0.43 -22.59
CA PRO A 143 1.82 0.02 -21.38
C PRO A 143 2.94 1.05 -21.65
N GLY A 144 2.84 2.24 -21.04
CA GLY A 144 3.82 3.33 -21.14
C GLY A 144 3.63 4.28 -22.33
N GLU A 145 2.73 3.97 -23.27
CA GLU A 145 2.42 4.83 -24.42
C GLU A 145 1.44 5.95 -24.05
N LYS A 146 1.50 7.08 -24.76
CA LYS A 146 0.71 8.30 -24.46
C LYS A 146 -0.35 8.64 -25.51
N ILE A 147 -0.39 7.88 -26.58
CA ILE A 147 -1.27 8.11 -27.71
C ILE A 147 -2.28 6.98 -27.78
N ILE A 148 -3.56 7.34 -27.90
CA ILE A 148 -4.68 6.41 -28.03
C ILE A 148 -5.37 6.70 -29.36
N SER A 149 -5.26 5.76 -30.31
CA SER A 149 -5.81 5.89 -31.65
C SER A 149 -6.27 4.52 -32.18
N PRO A 150 -6.99 4.48 -33.31
CA PRO A 150 -7.27 3.22 -34.01
C PRO A 150 -6.01 2.40 -34.33
N LEU A 151 -4.86 3.06 -34.57
CA LEU A 151 -3.59 2.40 -34.86
C LEU A 151 -2.97 1.78 -33.60
N THR A 152 -2.99 2.50 -32.46
CA THR A 152 -2.47 1.94 -31.21
C THR A 152 -3.36 0.83 -30.69
N ASP A 153 -4.68 0.95 -30.87
CA ASP A 153 -5.63 -0.10 -30.51
C ASP A 153 -5.46 -1.34 -31.39
N LEU A 154 -5.16 -1.18 -32.68
CA LEU A 154 -4.82 -2.29 -33.57
C LEU A 154 -3.60 -3.07 -33.04
N VAL A 155 -2.55 -2.37 -32.59
CA VAL A 155 -1.39 -3.02 -31.95
C VAL A 155 -1.77 -3.67 -30.63
N ALA A 156 -2.54 -3.00 -29.77
CA ALA A 156 -2.99 -3.55 -28.49
C ALA A 156 -3.86 -4.80 -28.68
N ALA A 157 -4.79 -4.78 -29.64
CA ALA A 157 -5.60 -5.94 -30.03
C ALA A 157 -4.71 -7.09 -30.48
N LYS A 158 -3.66 -6.81 -31.27
CA LYS A 158 -2.73 -7.82 -31.74
C LYS A 158 -1.83 -8.40 -30.63
N ALA A 159 -1.36 -7.55 -29.72
CA ALA A 159 -0.51 -7.94 -28.60
C ALA A 159 -1.27 -8.80 -27.57
N GLY A 160 -2.56 -8.54 -27.40
CA GLY A 160 -3.44 -9.22 -26.45
C GLY A 160 -3.41 -8.59 -25.05
N THR A 161 -4.01 -9.28 -24.08
CA THR A 161 -4.09 -8.82 -22.69
C THR A 161 -2.77 -9.02 -21.95
N ASN A 162 -2.30 -8.01 -21.22
CA ASN A 162 -1.03 -8.03 -20.46
C ASN A 162 0.18 -8.53 -21.29
N PRO A 163 0.47 -7.90 -22.44
CA PRO A 163 1.49 -8.40 -23.34
C PRO A 163 2.91 -8.14 -22.78
N THR A 164 3.79 -9.11 -22.95
CA THR A 164 5.23 -8.94 -22.72
C THR A 164 5.85 -7.99 -23.75
N GLN A 165 7.02 -7.42 -23.44
CA GLN A 165 7.75 -6.56 -24.38
C GLN A 165 8.05 -7.26 -25.73
N ALA A 166 8.28 -8.57 -25.72
CA ALA A 166 8.47 -9.35 -26.93
C ALA A 166 7.19 -9.45 -27.78
N GLN A 167 6.03 -9.63 -27.14
CA GLN A 167 4.73 -9.65 -27.81
C GLN A 167 4.37 -8.28 -28.37
N ILE A 168 4.65 -7.21 -27.63
CA ILE A 168 4.49 -5.82 -28.10
C ILE A 168 5.33 -5.61 -29.37
N LYS A 169 6.61 -5.95 -29.34
CA LYS A 169 7.51 -5.77 -30.49
C LYS A 169 7.03 -6.55 -31.72
N GLN A 170 6.61 -7.80 -31.53
CA GLN A 170 6.08 -8.62 -32.61
C GLN A 170 4.75 -8.06 -33.16
N ALA A 171 3.86 -7.58 -32.29
CA ALA A 171 2.61 -6.95 -32.69
C ALA A 171 2.87 -5.67 -33.52
N LYS A 172 3.78 -4.78 -33.06
CA LYS A 172 4.19 -3.58 -33.82
C LYS A 172 4.68 -3.95 -35.22
N LYS A 173 5.52 -4.99 -35.34
CA LYS A 173 6.02 -5.48 -36.62
C LYS A 173 4.93 -5.96 -37.57
N GLU A 174 4.02 -6.80 -37.08
CA GLU A 174 2.92 -7.33 -37.89
C GLU A 174 1.95 -6.25 -38.32
N VAL A 175 1.63 -5.31 -37.42
CA VAL A 175 0.79 -4.15 -37.74
C VAL A 175 1.45 -3.25 -38.77
N ASN A 176 2.73 -2.90 -38.62
CA ASN A 176 3.45 -2.12 -39.62
C ASN A 176 3.44 -2.79 -41.00
N THR A 177 3.60 -4.12 -41.04
CA THR A 177 3.54 -4.89 -42.29
C THR A 177 2.15 -4.79 -42.93
N ALA A 178 1.09 -4.96 -42.13
CA ALA A 178 -0.30 -4.84 -42.59
C ALA A 178 -0.62 -3.43 -43.12
N LEU A 179 -0.03 -2.40 -42.51
CA LEU A 179 -0.17 -1.00 -42.91
C LEU A 179 0.73 -0.60 -44.10
N GLY A 180 1.54 -1.52 -44.63
CA GLY A 180 2.48 -1.23 -45.73
C GLY A 180 3.69 -0.37 -45.34
N LEU A 181 4.01 -0.30 -44.04
CA LEU A 181 5.11 0.50 -43.48
C LEU A 181 6.39 -0.33 -43.31
N ASP A 182 7.51 0.33 -43.00
CA ASP A 182 8.73 -0.38 -42.59
C ASP A 182 8.44 -1.13 -41.27
N ALA A 183 8.57 -2.46 -41.33
CA ALA A 183 8.23 -3.38 -40.26
C ALA A 183 9.06 -3.19 -38.98
N GLU A 184 10.25 -2.60 -39.05
CA GLU A 184 11.18 -2.48 -37.92
C GLU A 184 11.38 -1.03 -37.46
N ASN A 185 11.18 -0.04 -38.33
CA ASN A 185 11.59 1.35 -38.09
C ASN A 185 10.46 2.38 -37.98
N THR A 186 9.20 1.96 -38.17
CA THR A 186 8.06 2.90 -38.13
C THR A 186 7.36 2.87 -36.78
N ASP A 187 7.15 4.04 -36.18
CA ASP A 187 6.38 4.18 -34.95
C ASP A 187 4.94 4.63 -35.23
N VAL A 188 4.03 3.66 -35.22
CA VAL A 188 2.57 3.88 -35.40
C VAL A 188 1.90 4.53 -34.18
N PHE A 189 2.65 4.77 -33.10
CA PHE A 189 2.20 5.48 -31.91
C PHE A 189 2.40 6.99 -32.03
N SER A 190 2.85 7.50 -33.17
CA SER A 190 2.95 8.93 -33.43
C SER A 190 1.58 9.59 -33.65
N ASP A 191 1.52 10.89 -33.39
CA ASP A 191 0.36 11.72 -33.73
C ASP A 191 0.38 11.99 -35.24
N VAL A 192 -0.32 11.14 -36.00
CA VAL A 192 -0.30 11.16 -37.47
C VAL A 192 -0.91 12.44 -38.05
N ILE A 193 -1.79 13.12 -37.31
CA ILE A 193 -2.35 14.40 -37.71
C ILE A 193 -1.29 15.49 -37.55
N ALA A 194 -0.63 15.56 -36.39
CA ALA A 194 0.47 16.51 -36.16
C ALA A 194 1.66 16.25 -37.10
N ALA A 195 1.90 15.00 -37.47
CA ALA A 195 2.93 14.61 -38.44
C ALA A 195 2.57 14.92 -39.91
N GLY A 196 1.30 15.21 -40.21
CA GLY A 196 0.83 15.43 -41.58
C GLY A 196 0.82 14.15 -42.44
N ASP A 197 0.62 12.98 -41.84
CA ASP A 197 0.49 11.71 -42.56
C ASP A 197 -0.97 11.45 -42.94
N HIS A 198 -1.36 12.00 -44.08
CA HIS A 198 -2.71 11.91 -44.62
C HIS A 198 -3.17 10.47 -44.90
N ALA A 199 -2.25 9.59 -45.29
CA ALA A 199 -2.56 8.21 -45.63
C ALA A 199 -2.84 7.38 -44.36
N LEU A 200 -1.99 7.50 -43.33
CA LEU A 200 -2.23 6.86 -42.04
C LEU A 200 -3.43 7.47 -41.31
N HIS A 201 -3.66 8.78 -41.44
CA HIS A 201 -4.86 9.40 -40.91
C HIS A 201 -6.13 8.83 -41.54
N LYS A 202 -6.20 8.74 -42.88
CA LYS A 202 -7.35 8.13 -43.57
C LYS A 202 -7.49 6.65 -43.21
N THR A 203 -6.39 5.93 -43.02
CA THR A 203 -6.40 4.53 -42.55
C THR A 203 -7.02 4.44 -41.17
N ALA A 204 -6.66 5.32 -40.23
CA ALA A 204 -7.24 5.38 -38.89
C ALA A 204 -8.77 5.61 -38.94
N GLN A 205 -9.23 6.52 -39.79
CA GLN A 205 -10.67 6.77 -40.00
C GLN A 205 -11.43 5.53 -40.49
N ILE A 206 -10.86 4.79 -41.45
CA ILE A 206 -11.45 3.53 -41.95
C ILE A 206 -11.46 2.46 -40.84
N LEU A 207 -10.39 2.37 -40.05
CA LEU A 207 -10.29 1.44 -38.92
C LEU A 207 -11.35 1.71 -37.86
N THR A 208 -11.64 2.98 -37.55
CA THR A 208 -12.71 3.37 -36.61
C THR A 208 -14.07 2.83 -37.05
N GLU A 209 -14.52 3.16 -38.26
CA GLU A 209 -15.84 2.75 -38.76
C GLU A 209 -15.92 1.22 -38.92
N SER A 210 -14.84 0.60 -39.39
CA SER A 210 -14.76 -0.87 -39.53
C SER A 210 -14.76 -1.59 -38.19
N LYS A 211 -14.18 -1.01 -37.14
CA LYS A 211 -14.23 -1.57 -35.78
C LYS A 211 -15.64 -1.56 -35.22
N VAL A 212 -16.37 -0.46 -35.43
CA VAL A 212 -17.79 -0.36 -35.04
C VAL A 212 -18.61 -1.45 -35.73
N GLU A 213 -18.49 -1.56 -37.06
CA GLU A 213 -19.20 -2.57 -37.85
C GLU A 213 -18.84 -4.00 -37.43
N ALA A 214 -17.57 -4.27 -37.14
CA ALA A 214 -17.12 -5.59 -36.70
C ALA A 214 -17.69 -5.96 -35.31
N GLY A 215 -17.87 -4.98 -34.41
CA GLY A 215 -18.38 -5.19 -33.06
C GLY A 215 -17.61 -6.30 -32.32
N ASN A 216 -18.33 -7.33 -31.85
CA ASN A 216 -17.71 -8.47 -31.15
C ASN A 216 -16.85 -9.38 -32.05
N ASN A 217 -16.91 -9.21 -33.38
CA ASN A 217 -16.07 -9.96 -34.33
C ASN A 217 -14.70 -9.30 -34.56
N TYR A 218 -14.41 -8.17 -33.90
CA TYR A 218 -13.10 -7.49 -33.95
C TYR A 218 -12.02 -8.25 -33.18
N THR A 219 -11.61 -9.40 -33.72
CA THR A 219 -10.54 -10.26 -33.19
C THR A 219 -9.17 -9.79 -33.67
N PRO A 220 -8.05 -10.24 -33.06
CA PRO A 220 -6.70 -9.89 -33.54
C PRO A 220 -6.45 -10.24 -35.02
N THR A 221 -7.05 -11.32 -35.52
CA THR A 221 -6.96 -11.72 -36.93
C THR A 221 -7.80 -10.81 -37.82
N ALA A 222 -9.04 -10.53 -37.43
CA ALA A 222 -9.91 -9.63 -38.18
C ALA A 222 -9.33 -8.21 -38.24
N ALA A 223 -8.79 -7.70 -37.13
CA ALA A 223 -8.19 -6.37 -37.05
C ALA A 223 -7.04 -6.19 -38.04
N ILE A 224 -6.15 -7.20 -38.17
CA ILE A 224 -5.07 -7.18 -39.17
C ILE A 224 -5.61 -7.22 -40.60
N ALA A 225 -6.59 -8.08 -40.88
CA ALA A 225 -7.18 -8.17 -42.21
C ALA A 225 -7.93 -6.89 -42.62
N ILE A 226 -8.59 -6.21 -41.66
CA ILE A 226 -9.18 -4.88 -41.87
C ILE A 226 -8.06 -3.89 -42.20
N ALA A 227 -6.94 -3.89 -41.45
CA ALA A 227 -5.83 -2.96 -41.69
C ALA A 227 -5.23 -3.14 -43.10
N GLU A 228 -4.99 -4.38 -43.53
CA GLU A 228 -4.51 -4.68 -44.89
C GLU A 228 -5.48 -4.12 -45.95
N LYS A 229 -6.79 -4.32 -45.77
CA LYS A 229 -7.80 -3.81 -46.70
C LYS A 229 -7.94 -2.29 -46.66
N ALA A 230 -7.82 -1.67 -45.49
CA ALA A 230 -7.83 -0.21 -45.37
C ALA A 230 -6.62 0.40 -46.12
N THR A 231 -5.45 -0.23 -45.98
CA THR A 231 -4.25 0.16 -46.72
C THR A 231 -4.39 -0.03 -48.24
N GLU A 232 -5.06 -1.09 -48.70
CA GLU A 232 -5.40 -1.24 -50.12
C GLU A 232 -6.28 -0.08 -50.63
N ILE A 233 -7.32 0.31 -49.87
CA ILE A 233 -8.23 1.41 -50.24
C ILE A 233 -7.47 2.74 -50.32
N VAL A 234 -6.62 3.01 -49.33
CA VAL A 234 -5.84 4.26 -49.24
C VAL A 234 -4.77 4.35 -50.34
N ASN A 235 -4.17 3.22 -50.71
CA ASN A 235 -3.16 3.17 -51.78
C ASN A 235 -3.76 3.08 -53.19
N ASP A 236 -5.07 2.91 -53.32
CA ASP A 236 -5.74 2.92 -54.61
C ASP A 236 -5.61 4.32 -55.26
N PRO A 237 -5.01 4.43 -56.47
CA PRO A 237 -4.90 5.70 -57.18
C PRO A 237 -6.25 6.43 -57.40
N GLU A 238 -7.37 5.71 -57.42
CA GLU A 238 -8.72 6.30 -57.55
C GLU A 238 -9.20 7.03 -56.29
N ASN A 239 -8.49 6.88 -55.17
CA ASN A 239 -8.82 7.52 -53.89
C ASN A 239 -7.78 8.57 -53.46
N ALA A 240 -6.76 8.84 -54.29
CA ALA A 240 -5.68 9.77 -53.94
C ALA A 240 -6.18 11.19 -53.60
N ASP A 241 -7.26 11.66 -54.24
CA ASP A 241 -7.90 12.95 -53.97
C ASP A 241 -8.93 12.91 -52.83
N LYS A 242 -9.18 11.74 -52.25
CA LYS A 242 -10.14 11.52 -51.15
C LYS A 242 -9.48 11.35 -49.79
N LEU A 243 -8.15 11.25 -49.74
CA LEU A 243 -7.40 11.11 -48.47
C LEU A 243 -7.66 12.28 -47.52
N ASP A 244 -7.83 13.49 -48.07
CA ASP A 244 -8.13 14.71 -47.32
C ASP A 244 -9.63 15.00 -47.17
N GLN A 245 -10.50 14.17 -47.73
CA GLN A 245 -11.94 14.38 -47.65
C GLN A 245 -12.47 13.75 -46.35
N PRO A 246 -12.92 14.54 -45.36
CA PRO A 246 -13.32 13.99 -44.05
C PRO A 246 -14.55 13.10 -44.12
N ASN A 247 -15.41 13.30 -45.13
CA ASN A 247 -16.66 12.56 -45.28
C ASN A 247 -16.45 11.19 -45.92
N PHE A 248 -15.41 11.00 -46.73
CA PHE A 248 -15.12 9.71 -47.34
C PHE A 248 -14.60 8.74 -46.27
N LYS A 249 -15.49 7.92 -45.70
CA LYS A 249 -15.19 6.95 -44.65
C LYS A 249 -15.74 5.56 -45.02
N PRO A 250 -15.06 4.83 -45.95
CA PRO A 250 -15.40 3.45 -46.25
C PRO A 250 -15.37 2.56 -45.02
N THR A 251 -16.18 1.49 -45.02
CA THR A 251 -16.28 0.52 -43.93
C THR A 251 -15.99 -0.88 -44.43
N ILE A 252 -15.19 -1.64 -43.69
CA ILE A 252 -14.82 -3.03 -44.00
C ILE A 252 -15.57 -3.94 -43.02
N PRO A 253 -16.67 -4.60 -43.46
CA PRO A 253 -17.45 -5.45 -42.59
C PRO A 253 -16.70 -6.75 -42.27
N VAL A 254 -16.99 -7.32 -41.10
CA VAL A 254 -16.45 -8.62 -40.67
C VAL A 254 -17.60 -9.55 -40.35
N ASP A 255 -17.61 -10.73 -40.95
CA ASP A 255 -18.62 -11.74 -40.68
C ASP A 255 -18.42 -12.40 -39.30
N ASN A 256 -19.37 -13.24 -38.91
CA ASN A 256 -19.33 -13.97 -37.64
C ASN A 256 -18.21 -15.04 -37.56
N THR A 257 -17.46 -15.27 -38.63
CA THR A 257 -16.28 -16.16 -38.65
C THR A 257 -14.97 -15.39 -38.47
N GLY A 258 -15.03 -14.05 -38.43
CA GLY A 258 -13.86 -13.18 -38.36
C GLY A 258 -13.22 -12.91 -39.73
N THR A 259 -13.94 -13.17 -40.83
CA THR A 259 -13.47 -12.93 -42.20
C THR A 259 -13.96 -11.57 -42.70
N VAL A 260 -13.08 -10.81 -43.35
CA VAL A 260 -13.41 -9.52 -43.96
C VAL A 260 -14.31 -9.72 -45.19
N GLY A 261 -15.38 -8.93 -45.26
CA GLY A 261 -16.34 -8.92 -46.37
C GLY A 261 -16.01 -7.91 -47.46
N GLU A 262 -16.99 -7.64 -48.33
CA GLU A 262 -16.89 -6.62 -49.38
C GLU A 262 -16.91 -5.21 -48.76
N VAL A 263 -16.02 -4.33 -49.24
CA VAL A 263 -15.90 -2.95 -48.78
C VAL A 263 -17.18 -2.19 -49.09
N ILE A 264 -17.71 -1.48 -48.09
CA ILE A 264 -18.86 -0.58 -48.24
C ILE A 264 -18.31 0.84 -48.40
N ILE A 265 -18.47 1.40 -49.59
CA ILE A 265 -18.11 2.81 -49.86
C ILE A 265 -19.18 3.70 -49.25
N ASN A 266 -18.76 4.66 -48.43
CA ASN A 266 -19.65 5.57 -47.72
C ASN A 266 -19.07 6.99 -47.66
N ASN A 267 -19.92 7.98 -47.90
CA ASN A 267 -19.71 9.38 -47.60
C ASN A 267 -20.59 9.77 -46.42
N LYS A 268 -19.97 9.89 -45.25
CA LYS A 268 -20.66 10.18 -43.98
C LYS A 268 -21.60 11.37 -44.11
N LEU A 269 -22.85 11.17 -43.68
CA LEU A 269 -23.84 12.21 -43.47
C LEU A 269 -23.27 13.34 -42.59
N VAL A 270 -23.39 14.57 -43.07
CA VAL A 270 -22.84 15.75 -42.39
C VAL A 270 -23.91 16.74 -41.94
N VAL A 271 -23.62 17.44 -40.84
CA VAL A 271 -24.40 18.57 -40.36
C VAL A 271 -23.82 19.88 -40.91
N SER A 272 -24.59 20.57 -41.75
CA SER A 272 -24.19 21.83 -42.36
C SER A 272 -23.90 22.91 -41.31
N LYS A 273 -22.63 23.29 -41.18
CA LYS A 273 -22.20 24.31 -40.21
C LYS A 273 -22.92 25.64 -40.37
N THR A 274 -23.14 26.08 -41.60
CA THR A 274 -23.84 27.34 -41.87
C THR A 274 -25.28 27.31 -41.37
N ILE A 275 -25.99 26.20 -41.58
CA ILE A 275 -27.38 26.05 -41.14
C ILE A 275 -27.43 25.87 -39.62
N TYR A 276 -26.52 25.08 -39.05
CA TYR A 276 -26.40 24.91 -37.60
C TYR A 276 -26.08 26.22 -36.87
N ASP A 277 -25.10 27.00 -37.34
CA ASP A 277 -24.78 28.30 -36.72
C ASP A 277 -25.98 29.27 -36.77
N ASN A 278 -26.74 29.25 -37.87
CA ASN A 278 -27.97 30.04 -38.00
C ASN A 278 -29.08 29.57 -37.08
N LEU A 279 -29.24 28.24 -36.92
CA LEU A 279 -30.15 27.61 -35.98
C LEU A 279 -29.84 28.06 -34.55
N ILE A 280 -28.59 27.91 -34.11
CA ILE A 280 -28.14 28.33 -32.77
C ILE A 280 -28.36 29.82 -32.54
N LYS A 281 -28.07 30.65 -33.54
CA LYS A 281 -28.31 32.10 -33.44
C LYS A 281 -29.79 32.43 -33.23
N GLN A 282 -30.70 31.71 -33.88
CA GLN A 282 -32.14 31.91 -33.71
C GLN A 282 -32.62 31.44 -32.35
N VAL A 283 -32.19 30.25 -31.91
CA VAL A 283 -32.50 29.73 -30.56
C VAL A 283 -32.05 30.72 -29.48
N ASN A 284 -30.83 31.24 -29.57
CA ASN A 284 -30.29 32.20 -28.60
C ASN A 284 -30.93 33.60 -28.67
N SER A 285 -31.60 33.93 -29.78
CA SER A 285 -32.29 35.23 -29.97
C SER A 285 -33.78 35.15 -29.66
N ALA A 286 -34.34 33.96 -29.48
CA ALA A 286 -35.72 33.79 -29.05
C ALA A 286 -35.90 34.35 -27.63
N ASP A 287 -37.07 34.93 -27.35
CA ASP A 287 -37.40 35.39 -26.00
C ASP A 287 -37.25 34.20 -25.04
N LYS A 288 -36.47 34.41 -23.97
CA LYS A 288 -36.29 33.39 -22.93
C LYS A 288 -37.63 33.09 -22.26
N PHE A 289 -37.85 31.82 -21.90
CA PHE A 289 -39.09 31.43 -21.21
C PHE A 289 -39.13 32.09 -19.84
N THR A 290 -40.15 32.93 -19.63
CA THR A 290 -40.36 33.74 -18.42
C THR A 290 -41.67 33.40 -17.71
N ASP A 291 -42.48 32.48 -18.27
CA ASP A 291 -43.74 32.00 -17.70
C ASP A 291 -43.65 30.48 -17.44
N VAL A 292 -44.10 30.06 -16.25
CA VAL A 292 -44.06 28.66 -15.76
C VAL A 292 -45.10 27.75 -16.42
N THR A 293 -46.05 28.29 -17.20
CA THR A 293 -47.17 27.49 -17.72
C THR A 293 -46.99 26.99 -19.16
N GLU A 294 -46.38 27.77 -20.05
CA GLU A 294 -46.23 27.42 -21.48
C GLU A 294 -44.91 27.96 -22.10
N ILE A 295 -44.27 27.14 -22.94
CA ILE A 295 -43.21 27.53 -23.89
C ILE A 295 -43.90 28.09 -25.15
N SER A 296 -43.58 29.34 -25.50
CA SER A 296 -43.95 29.94 -26.80
C SER A 296 -43.39 29.14 -27.97
N LEU A 297 -44.15 29.07 -29.06
CA LEU A 297 -43.76 28.40 -30.30
C LEU A 297 -42.41 28.93 -30.82
N ILE A 298 -41.40 28.07 -30.90
CA ILE A 298 -40.12 28.37 -31.56
C ILE A 298 -40.16 27.77 -32.97
N ASP A 299 -40.04 28.61 -33.99
CA ASP A 299 -39.95 28.19 -35.39
C ASP A 299 -38.50 28.28 -35.87
N LEU A 300 -37.94 27.15 -36.30
CA LEU A 300 -36.52 26.99 -36.62
C LEU A 300 -36.35 26.48 -38.06
N PRO A 301 -35.61 27.18 -38.93
CA PRO A 301 -35.30 26.69 -40.27
C PRO A 301 -34.19 25.64 -40.19
N ILE A 302 -34.48 24.45 -40.71
CA ILE A 302 -33.59 23.27 -40.71
C ILE A 302 -33.35 22.70 -42.12
N ALA A 303 -33.74 23.43 -43.17
CA ALA A 303 -33.52 23.04 -44.56
C ALA A 303 -32.04 22.76 -44.82
N GLU A 304 -31.75 21.57 -45.38
CA GLU A 304 -30.39 21.11 -45.68
C GLU A 304 -29.46 21.10 -44.45
N LEU A 305 -30.03 21.00 -43.23
CA LEU A 305 -29.22 20.84 -42.01
C LEU A 305 -28.40 19.56 -42.07
N PHE A 306 -29.02 18.46 -42.52
CA PHE A 306 -28.38 17.17 -42.75
C PHE A 306 -28.18 16.99 -44.26
N VAL A 307 -26.94 16.66 -44.67
CA VAL A 307 -26.57 16.44 -46.08
C VAL A 307 -25.81 15.12 -46.19
N ASP A 308 -26.36 14.20 -46.97
CA ASP A 308 -25.77 12.90 -47.28
C ASP A 308 -25.43 12.88 -48.78
N ALA A 309 -24.17 12.62 -49.12
CA ALA A 309 -23.75 12.62 -50.52
C ALA A 309 -24.14 11.33 -51.26
N ASP A 310 -24.44 10.27 -50.52
CA ASP A 310 -24.82 8.96 -51.04
C ASP A 310 -26.35 8.80 -51.08
N ASN A 311 -27.10 9.60 -50.31
CA ASN A 311 -28.56 9.59 -50.29
C ASN A 311 -29.18 10.88 -50.87
N ASN A 312 -29.87 10.74 -52.01
CA ASN A 312 -30.56 11.84 -52.68
C ASN A 312 -32.01 12.07 -52.21
N ASN A 313 -32.48 11.32 -51.21
CA ASN A 313 -33.84 11.48 -50.69
C ASN A 313 -33.94 12.70 -49.77
N GLU A 314 -35.15 13.24 -49.63
CA GLU A 314 -35.44 14.29 -48.66
C GLU A 314 -35.25 13.78 -47.23
N ILE A 315 -34.44 14.48 -46.43
CA ILE A 315 -34.10 14.10 -45.05
C ILE A 315 -35.00 14.86 -44.08
N ILE A 316 -35.82 14.13 -43.31
CA ILE A 316 -36.61 14.69 -42.21
C ILE A 316 -35.98 14.23 -40.90
N PRO A 317 -35.38 15.13 -40.10
CA PRO A 317 -34.69 14.73 -38.88
C PRO A 317 -35.67 14.22 -37.82
N GLU A 318 -35.22 13.26 -37.04
CA GLU A 318 -35.83 12.92 -35.76
C GLU A 318 -35.46 13.97 -34.70
N VAL A 319 -36.37 14.16 -33.75
CA VAL A 319 -36.22 15.17 -32.69
C VAL A 319 -36.46 14.47 -31.37
N LYS A 320 -35.49 14.54 -30.47
CA LYS A 320 -35.61 14.08 -29.09
C LYS A 320 -35.28 15.23 -28.14
N ILE A 321 -36.07 15.37 -27.09
CA ILE A 321 -35.85 16.37 -26.04
C ILE A 321 -35.58 15.62 -24.75
N SER A 322 -34.49 15.98 -24.07
CA SER A 322 -34.09 15.42 -22.77
C SER A 322 -33.76 16.55 -21.80
N THR A 323 -33.73 16.24 -20.51
CA THR A 323 -33.04 17.10 -19.54
C THR A 323 -31.52 17.05 -19.78
N VAL A 324 -30.76 18.00 -19.19
CA VAL A 324 -29.28 17.96 -19.21
C VAL A 324 -28.74 16.64 -18.65
N ASN A 325 -29.40 16.06 -17.65
CA ASN A 325 -29.06 14.77 -17.04
C ASN A 325 -29.52 13.55 -17.87
N GLY A 326 -30.01 13.75 -19.10
CA GLY A 326 -30.45 12.66 -19.96
C GLY A 326 -31.71 11.92 -19.48
N SER A 327 -32.39 12.43 -18.45
CA SER A 327 -33.65 11.89 -17.95
C SER A 327 -34.82 12.29 -18.84
N ASP A 328 -35.86 11.46 -18.84
CA ASP A 328 -37.12 11.73 -19.52
C ASP A 328 -37.72 13.05 -19.03
N VAL A 329 -38.29 13.78 -19.97
CA VAL A 329 -38.84 15.11 -19.73
C VAL A 329 -40.28 14.96 -19.25
N THR A 330 -40.59 15.56 -18.09
CA THR A 330 -41.94 15.60 -17.53
C THR A 330 -42.83 16.65 -18.20
N ALA A 331 -42.22 17.70 -18.77
CA ALA A 331 -42.93 18.73 -19.52
C ALA A 331 -43.52 18.17 -20.84
N GLU A 332 -44.70 18.66 -21.21
CA GLU A 332 -45.42 18.19 -22.40
C GLU A 332 -44.95 18.97 -23.64
N PHE A 333 -43.96 18.44 -24.36
CA PHE A 333 -43.47 19.01 -25.62
C PHE A 333 -44.34 18.63 -26.82
N ASN A 334 -44.75 19.64 -27.60
CA ASN A 334 -45.39 19.50 -28.90
C ASN A 334 -44.39 19.87 -29.99
N ILE A 335 -44.01 18.89 -30.82
CA ILE A 335 -42.98 19.02 -31.85
C ILE A 335 -43.61 18.79 -33.23
N THR A 336 -43.44 19.75 -34.14
CA THR A 336 -43.77 19.59 -35.57
C THR A 336 -42.49 19.70 -36.38
N LYS A 337 -42.29 18.79 -37.34
CA LYS A 337 -41.05 18.71 -38.11
C LYS A 337 -41.31 18.38 -39.58
N THR A 338 -40.59 19.05 -40.46
CA THR A 338 -40.52 18.79 -41.90
C THR A 338 -39.05 18.73 -42.32
N ALA A 339 -38.76 18.61 -43.62
CA ALA A 339 -37.39 18.71 -44.11
C ALA A 339 -36.81 20.13 -44.04
N THR A 340 -37.66 21.15 -43.88
CA THR A 340 -37.24 22.56 -43.94
C THR A 340 -37.44 23.32 -42.64
N GLU A 341 -38.38 22.90 -41.80
CA GLU A 341 -38.83 23.63 -40.60
C GLU A 341 -39.02 22.69 -39.41
N LEU A 342 -38.65 23.19 -38.23
CA LEU A 342 -38.85 22.56 -36.93
C LEU A 342 -39.58 23.55 -36.02
N THR A 343 -40.68 23.11 -35.43
CA THR A 343 -41.47 23.89 -34.50
C THR A 343 -41.55 23.19 -33.15
N ILE A 344 -41.21 23.90 -32.06
CA ILE A 344 -41.23 23.37 -30.69
C ILE A 344 -42.09 24.27 -29.79
N SER A 345 -43.01 23.66 -29.04
CA SER A 345 -43.74 24.30 -27.93
C SER A 345 -43.88 23.33 -26.77
N ALA A 346 -44.17 23.80 -25.57
CA ALA A 346 -44.34 22.95 -24.39
C ALA A 346 -45.33 23.51 -23.37
N LYS A 347 -45.89 22.64 -22.53
CA LYS A 347 -46.77 22.99 -21.40
C LYS A 347 -46.33 22.27 -20.13
N ASN A 348 -46.79 22.76 -18.97
CA ASN A 348 -46.52 22.16 -17.66
C ASN A 348 -45.02 22.07 -17.36
N ILE A 349 -44.27 23.16 -17.61
CA ILE A 349 -42.85 23.24 -17.25
C ILE A 349 -42.74 23.30 -15.72
N THR A 350 -41.86 22.52 -15.12
CA THR A 350 -41.59 22.53 -13.69
C THR A 350 -40.86 23.82 -13.26
N THR A 351 -41.01 24.22 -11.98
CA THR A 351 -40.47 25.50 -11.45
C THR A 351 -38.96 25.54 -11.27
N VAL A 352 -38.27 24.41 -11.43
CA VAL A 352 -36.81 24.33 -11.44
C VAL A 352 -36.29 24.82 -12.79
N ARG A 353 -35.19 25.59 -12.80
CA ARG A 353 -34.51 26.10 -14.01
C ARG A 353 -33.99 24.93 -14.85
N ASP A 354 -34.86 24.38 -15.68
CA ASP A 354 -34.49 23.32 -16.58
C ASP A 354 -33.79 23.89 -17.83
N THR A 355 -32.64 23.30 -18.15
CA THR A 355 -32.07 23.35 -19.50
C THR A 355 -32.48 22.07 -20.21
N TYR A 356 -33.19 22.21 -21.32
CA TYR A 356 -33.56 21.08 -22.17
C TYR A 356 -32.55 20.96 -23.31
N ILE A 357 -32.08 19.74 -23.56
CA ILE A 357 -31.23 19.38 -24.68
C ILE A 357 -32.13 18.88 -25.81
N VAL A 358 -32.16 19.61 -26.92
CA VAL A 358 -32.81 19.16 -28.16
C VAL A 358 -31.78 18.47 -29.02
N THR A 359 -31.99 17.19 -29.29
CA THR A 359 -31.18 16.38 -30.21
C THR A 359 -31.93 16.22 -31.52
N LEU A 360 -31.30 16.65 -32.62
CA LEU A 360 -31.73 16.38 -33.98
C LEU A 360 -30.89 15.24 -34.54
N SER A 361 -31.51 14.25 -35.18
CA SER A 361 -30.80 13.09 -35.72
C SER A 361 -31.32 12.62 -37.06
N SER A 362 -30.45 12.04 -37.87
CA SER A 362 -30.81 11.37 -39.12
C SER A 362 -29.89 10.18 -39.39
N THR A 363 -30.35 9.25 -40.21
CA THR A 363 -29.62 8.04 -40.59
C THR A 363 -28.64 8.34 -41.72
N ASP A 364 -27.40 7.88 -41.56
CA ASP A 364 -26.36 7.85 -42.61
C ASP A 364 -26.60 6.65 -43.54
N ILE A 365 -26.64 6.88 -44.85
CA ILE A 365 -26.95 5.85 -45.85
C ILE A 365 -25.82 5.78 -46.87
N ALA A 366 -25.13 4.64 -46.93
CA ALA A 366 -24.08 4.40 -47.90
C ALA A 366 -24.61 4.26 -49.33
N VAL A 367 -23.71 4.31 -50.31
CA VAL A 367 -24.00 4.19 -51.76
C VAL A 367 -24.81 2.94 -52.15
N ASN A 368 -24.79 1.89 -51.32
CA ASN A 368 -25.52 0.64 -51.51
C ASN A 368 -26.83 0.56 -50.69
N ASP A 369 -27.37 1.71 -50.27
CA ASP A 369 -28.56 1.86 -49.43
C ASP A 369 -28.42 1.21 -48.03
N LYS A 370 -27.20 0.90 -47.58
CA LYS A 370 -26.95 0.35 -46.24
C LYS A 370 -26.98 1.47 -45.20
N ASN A 371 -27.68 1.24 -44.09
CA ASN A 371 -27.61 2.08 -42.90
C ASN A 371 -26.24 1.95 -42.23
N MET A 372 -25.54 3.08 -42.08
CA MET A 372 -24.19 3.17 -41.51
C MET A 372 -24.18 3.74 -40.08
N GLY A 373 -25.34 4.12 -39.56
CA GLY A 373 -25.50 4.68 -38.21
C GLY A 373 -26.39 5.91 -38.19
N VAL A 374 -26.47 6.53 -37.01
CA VAL A 374 -27.25 7.75 -36.79
C VAL A 374 -26.29 8.89 -36.51
N VAL A 375 -26.40 9.97 -37.29
CA VAL A 375 -25.69 11.23 -37.03
C VAL A 375 -26.62 12.17 -36.29
N SER A 376 -26.08 12.87 -35.29
CA SER A 376 -26.87 13.79 -34.47
C SER A 376 -26.14 15.11 -34.21
N THR A 377 -26.94 16.15 -33.97
CA THR A 377 -26.49 17.44 -33.46
C THR A 377 -27.42 17.90 -32.34
N THR A 378 -26.93 18.75 -31.43
CA THR A 378 -27.72 19.19 -30.29
C THR A 378 -27.69 20.70 -30.10
N PHE A 379 -28.70 21.24 -29.43
CA PHE A 379 -28.74 22.61 -28.93
C PHE A 379 -29.55 22.71 -27.63
N GLU A 380 -29.28 23.75 -26.86
CA GLU A 380 -29.92 24.01 -25.56
C GLU A 380 -31.11 24.94 -25.69
N ILE A 381 -32.18 24.63 -24.97
CA ILE A 381 -33.32 25.51 -24.70
C ILE A 381 -33.28 25.82 -23.20
N LYS A 382 -33.09 27.10 -22.84
CA LYS A 382 -32.95 27.54 -21.43
C LYS A 382 -34.23 28.16 -20.90
N VAL A 383 -34.69 27.70 -19.74
CA VAL A 383 -35.80 28.28 -18.98
C VAL A 383 -35.23 29.17 -17.86
N ASP A 384 -35.58 30.47 -17.85
CA ASP A 384 -34.98 31.47 -16.96
C ASP A 384 -36.01 31.91 -15.88
N LEU A 385 -36.19 31.07 -14.84
CA LEU A 385 -37.06 31.34 -13.68
C LEU A 385 -36.25 31.92 -12.50
N GLU A 386 -36.82 32.73 -11.61
CA GLU A 386 -36.14 33.15 -10.38
C GLU A 386 -36.14 32.00 -9.34
N ASN A 387 -35.02 31.76 -8.65
CA ASN A 387 -34.87 30.69 -7.65
C ASN A 387 -34.04 31.19 -6.46
N ALA A 388 -34.54 31.03 -5.23
CA ALA A 388 -33.80 31.32 -4.00
C ALA A 388 -32.87 30.15 -3.65
N ALA A 389 -31.79 30.36 -2.89
CA ALA A 389 -30.92 29.27 -2.47
C ALA A 389 -31.40 28.68 -1.12
N PRO A 390 -31.17 27.38 -0.84
CA PRO A 390 -31.53 26.76 0.42
C PRO A 390 -30.89 27.50 1.60
N THR A 391 -31.65 27.69 2.67
CA THR A 391 -31.18 28.43 3.85
C THR A 391 -30.90 27.50 5.02
N LEU A 392 -29.74 27.64 5.66
CA LEU A 392 -29.31 26.78 6.77
C LEU A 392 -30.10 27.07 8.05
N ASN A 393 -30.67 26.03 8.66
CA ASN A 393 -31.27 26.09 9.98
C ASN A 393 -30.21 25.89 11.08
N LEU A 394 -29.81 26.99 11.74
CA LEU A 394 -28.75 26.99 12.75
C LEU A 394 -29.06 26.15 14.01
N GLN A 395 -30.34 25.94 14.33
CA GLN A 395 -30.73 25.15 15.49
C GLN A 395 -30.52 23.66 15.21
N VAL A 396 -30.98 23.18 14.05
CA VAL A 396 -30.78 21.78 13.63
C VAL A 396 -29.30 21.48 13.43
N ARG A 397 -28.55 22.41 12.82
CA ARG A 397 -27.09 22.35 12.72
C ARG A 397 -26.42 22.09 14.08
N SER A 398 -26.83 22.82 15.12
CA SER A 398 -26.22 22.67 16.45
C SER A 398 -26.48 21.28 17.06
N THR A 399 -27.71 20.77 16.92
CA THR A 399 -28.07 19.40 17.36
C THR A 399 -27.27 18.34 16.62
N LEU A 400 -27.11 18.50 15.31
CA LEU A 400 -26.37 17.53 14.48
C LEU A 400 -24.88 17.52 14.83
N GLN A 401 -24.30 18.69 15.10
CA GLN A 401 -22.91 18.80 15.56
C GLN A 401 -22.70 18.12 16.92
N GLU A 402 -23.65 18.23 17.85
CA GLU A 402 -23.56 17.59 19.17
C GLU A 402 -23.61 16.07 19.05
N TRP A 403 -24.51 15.53 18.23
CA TRP A 403 -24.58 14.09 17.98
C TRP A 403 -23.32 13.55 17.30
N LEU A 404 -22.86 14.19 16.22
CA LEU A 404 -21.62 13.80 15.53
C LEU A 404 -20.40 13.82 16.46
N GLY A 405 -20.34 14.78 17.39
CA GLY A 405 -19.29 14.86 18.40
C GLY A 405 -19.39 13.80 19.51
N SER A 406 -20.53 13.13 19.64
CA SER A 406 -20.77 12.07 20.64
C SER A 406 -20.50 10.65 20.13
N LEU A 407 -20.24 10.50 18.82
CA LEU A 407 -19.97 9.20 18.21
C LEU A 407 -18.62 8.64 18.68
N GLU A 408 -18.63 7.40 19.19
CA GLU A 408 -17.43 6.67 19.58
C GLU A 408 -16.96 5.79 18.42
N LEU A 409 -16.25 6.40 17.47
CA LEU A 409 -15.73 5.70 16.29
C LEU A 409 -14.36 5.09 16.57
N GLN A 410 -14.12 3.89 16.02
CA GLN A 410 -12.84 3.19 16.14
C GLN A 410 -12.37 2.66 14.78
N GLN A 411 -11.06 2.66 14.57
CA GLN A 411 -10.43 2.06 13.41
C GLN A 411 -10.83 0.59 13.32
N ASN A 412 -11.15 0.16 12.11
CA ASN A 412 -11.52 -1.20 11.78
C ASN A 412 -12.80 -1.74 12.45
N VAL A 413 -13.56 -0.89 13.14
CA VAL A 413 -14.86 -1.24 13.70
C VAL A 413 -15.95 -0.68 12.80
N ALA A 414 -16.87 -1.55 12.37
CA ALA A 414 -18.00 -1.12 11.59
C ALA A 414 -18.97 -0.29 12.46
N VAL A 415 -19.46 0.82 11.92
CA VAL A 415 -20.49 1.65 12.54
C VAL A 415 -21.84 0.97 12.35
N PHE A 416 -22.61 0.84 13.43
CA PHE A 416 -23.95 0.24 13.41
C PHE A 416 -24.96 1.15 14.10
N ASP A 417 -26.15 1.25 13.51
CA ASP A 417 -27.34 1.89 14.09
C ASP A 417 -27.22 3.39 14.43
N GLU A 418 -26.25 4.11 13.85
CA GLU A 418 -26.10 5.56 14.03
C GLU A 418 -26.92 6.32 13.00
N LYS A 419 -28.07 6.87 13.45
CA LYS A 419 -29.03 7.57 12.59
C LYS A 419 -29.49 8.90 13.17
N MET A 420 -29.59 9.92 12.33
CA MET A 420 -30.15 11.22 12.70
C MET A 420 -30.98 11.84 11.58
N ARG A 421 -32.12 12.43 11.94
CA ARG A 421 -32.95 13.19 10.99
C ARG A 421 -32.27 14.50 10.60
N ILE A 422 -32.15 14.76 9.29
CA ILE A 422 -31.53 15.97 8.73
C ILE A 422 -32.48 16.80 7.87
N SER A 423 -33.76 16.42 7.80
CA SER A 423 -34.73 17.01 6.85
C SER A 423 -34.92 18.52 7.01
N ASP A 424 -34.76 19.01 8.24
CA ASP A 424 -34.97 20.41 8.61
C ASP A 424 -33.63 21.16 8.73
N LEU A 425 -32.51 20.55 8.28
CA LEU A 425 -31.20 21.21 8.31
C LEU A 425 -31.17 22.41 7.35
N PHE A 426 -31.92 22.32 6.24
CA PHE A 426 -32.08 23.41 5.29
C PHE A 426 -33.56 23.66 4.96
N GLU A 427 -33.89 24.92 4.73
CA GLU A 427 -35.24 25.39 4.38
C GLU A 427 -35.24 26.01 2.97
N ASP A 428 -36.17 25.54 2.14
CA ASP A 428 -36.44 26.05 0.79
C ASP A 428 -37.91 25.77 0.40
N GLU A 429 -38.47 26.54 -0.52
CA GLU A 429 -39.81 26.27 -1.09
C GLU A 429 -39.76 25.14 -2.14
N ASP A 430 -38.58 24.91 -2.73
CA ASP A 430 -38.31 23.86 -3.70
C ASP A 430 -37.99 22.51 -3.05
N LYS A 431 -38.05 21.44 -3.85
CA LYS A 431 -37.74 20.08 -3.37
C LYS A 431 -36.24 19.92 -3.16
N LEU A 432 -35.85 19.65 -1.92
CA LEU A 432 -34.44 19.47 -1.53
C LEU A 432 -33.93 18.05 -1.75
N THR A 433 -32.69 17.94 -2.25
CA THR A 433 -31.93 16.69 -2.35
C THR A 433 -30.64 16.81 -1.56
N TYR A 434 -30.37 15.84 -0.69
CA TYR A 434 -29.23 15.84 0.22
C TYR A 434 -28.11 14.92 -0.30
N SER A 435 -26.86 15.29 -0.03
CA SER A 435 -25.67 14.45 -0.19
C SER A 435 -24.75 14.62 1.01
N VAL A 436 -23.93 13.61 1.29
CA VAL A 436 -23.06 13.57 2.47
C VAL A 436 -21.68 13.07 2.07
N TYR A 437 -20.65 13.71 2.62
CA TYR A 437 -19.25 13.41 2.38
C TYR A 437 -18.50 13.37 3.72
N SER A 438 -17.40 12.64 3.78
CA SER A 438 -16.52 12.61 4.95
C SER A 438 -15.05 12.68 4.54
N SER A 439 -14.22 13.26 5.39
CA SER A 439 -12.76 13.20 5.26
C SER A 439 -12.18 11.87 5.78
N VAL A 440 -12.96 11.08 6.50
CA VAL A 440 -12.55 9.79 7.08
C VAL A 440 -12.70 8.67 6.06
N ALA A 441 -11.59 8.03 5.69
CA ALA A 441 -11.62 6.91 4.76
C ALA A 441 -12.29 5.68 5.39
N GLY A 442 -13.23 5.08 4.65
CA GLY A 442 -13.96 3.88 5.06
C GLY A 442 -15.27 4.13 5.79
N LEU A 443 -15.58 5.37 6.20
CA LEU A 443 -16.95 5.73 6.57
C LEU A 443 -17.84 5.82 5.32
N GLU A 444 -19.03 5.27 5.44
CA GLU A 444 -20.07 5.28 4.41
C GLU A 444 -21.32 5.99 4.94
N PHE A 445 -22.17 6.48 4.04
CA PHE A 445 -23.39 7.18 4.41
C PHE A 445 -24.56 6.67 3.58
N ALA A 446 -25.69 6.45 4.24
CA ALA A 446 -26.96 6.21 3.59
C ALA A 446 -27.93 7.35 3.93
N LEU A 447 -28.70 7.78 2.93
CA LEU A 447 -29.79 8.72 3.09
C LEU A 447 -31.09 7.98 2.85
N ALA A 448 -31.92 7.85 3.89
CA ALA A 448 -33.17 7.12 3.84
C ALA A 448 -34.38 8.04 3.98
N PRO A 449 -35.46 7.81 3.21
CA PRO A 449 -36.73 8.49 3.46
C PRO A 449 -37.37 8.00 4.76
N PHE A 450 -37.83 8.93 5.59
CA PHE A 450 -38.55 8.68 6.83
C PHE A 450 -40.06 8.57 6.59
N ASN A 451 -40.79 7.96 7.53
CA ASN A 451 -42.21 7.60 7.37
C ASN A 451 -43.16 8.79 7.10
N ASP A 452 -42.73 10.02 7.39
CA ASP A 452 -43.48 11.26 7.17
C ASP A 452 -42.98 12.07 5.95
N GLY A 453 -42.03 11.52 5.17
CA GLY A 453 -41.45 12.18 4.00
C GLY A 453 -40.16 12.97 4.27
N GLY A 454 -39.63 12.96 5.50
CA GLY A 454 -38.31 13.54 5.81
C GLY A 454 -37.12 12.69 5.32
N THR A 455 -35.91 13.25 5.39
CA THR A 455 -34.63 12.56 5.17
C THR A 455 -33.94 12.25 6.50
N GLU A 456 -33.47 11.02 6.65
CA GLU A 456 -32.62 10.52 7.74
C GLU A 456 -31.22 10.20 7.20
N LEU A 457 -30.19 10.65 7.93
CA LEU A 457 -28.80 10.30 7.72
C LEU A 457 -28.46 9.07 8.55
N GLU A 458 -27.92 8.05 7.91
CA GLU A 458 -27.36 6.87 8.54
C GLU A 458 -25.86 6.82 8.26
N ILE A 459 -25.05 6.68 9.32
CA ILE A 459 -23.59 6.55 9.24
C ILE A 459 -23.26 5.06 9.32
N LEU A 460 -22.47 4.60 8.35
CA LEU A 460 -22.10 3.21 8.13
C LEU A 460 -20.59 3.13 7.85
N GLY A 461 -20.14 1.94 7.44
CA GLY A 461 -18.78 1.70 7.03
C GLY A 461 -17.85 1.44 8.21
N LYS A 462 -16.56 1.36 7.92
CA LYS A 462 -15.48 0.96 8.83
C LYS A 462 -14.32 1.94 8.61
N PRO A 463 -14.00 2.84 9.56
CA PRO A 463 -12.84 3.70 9.43
C PRO A 463 -11.57 2.88 9.24
N ASN A 464 -10.79 3.15 8.20
CA ASN A 464 -9.61 2.32 7.87
C ASN A 464 -8.35 2.71 8.66
N HIS A 465 -8.37 3.89 9.29
CA HIS A 465 -7.27 4.44 10.08
C HIS A 465 -7.77 5.02 11.41
N ALA A 466 -6.89 5.13 12.40
CA ALA A 466 -7.08 6.04 13.51
C ALA A 466 -6.84 7.49 13.05
N TYR A 467 -7.62 8.42 13.58
CA TYR A 467 -7.57 9.84 13.22
C TYR A 467 -7.57 10.71 14.49
N PRO A 468 -6.75 11.79 14.55
CA PRO A 468 -6.90 12.78 15.61
C PRO A 468 -8.25 13.51 15.51
N ALA A 469 -8.67 14.19 16.57
CA ALA A 469 -9.89 15.01 16.52
C ALA A 469 -9.76 16.12 15.47
N GLY A 470 -10.84 16.37 14.72
CA GLY A 470 -10.89 17.44 13.71
C GLY A 470 -11.22 17.00 12.29
N GLU A 471 -11.34 15.70 12.01
CA GLU A 471 -11.93 15.19 10.77
C GLU A 471 -13.37 15.67 10.60
N THR A 472 -13.90 15.69 9.36
CA THR A 472 -15.17 16.34 9.06
C THR A 472 -16.16 15.47 8.29
N ILE A 473 -17.45 15.71 8.55
CA ILE A 473 -18.57 15.31 7.71
C ILE A 473 -19.16 16.57 7.09
N THR A 474 -19.29 16.58 5.76
CA THR A 474 -19.92 17.68 5.02
C THR A 474 -21.27 17.20 4.49
N ILE A 475 -22.33 17.92 4.83
CA ILE A 475 -23.66 17.71 4.24
C ILE A 475 -23.87 18.81 3.20
N SER A 476 -24.22 18.41 1.99
CA SER A 476 -24.70 19.34 0.98
C SER A 476 -26.18 19.14 0.70
N VAL A 477 -26.85 20.22 0.34
CA VAL A 477 -28.22 20.20 -0.12
C VAL A 477 -28.32 20.97 -1.43
N THR A 478 -29.12 20.47 -2.37
CA THR A 478 -29.46 21.18 -3.59
C THR A 478 -30.98 21.25 -3.77
N ASP A 479 -31.46 22.41 -4.22
CA ASP A 479 -32.82 22.64 -4.73
C ASP A 479 -32.94 22.26 -6.23
N GLY A 480 -31.85 21.77 -6.84
CA GLY A 480 -31.71 21.52 -8.28
C GLY A 480 -30.96 22.61 -9.05
N ILE A 481 -30.65 23.75 -8.42
CA ILE A 481 -29.95 24.92 -9.00
C ILE A 481 -28.82 25.40 -8.09
N ASN A 482 -29.13 25.76 -6.86
CA ASN A 482 -28.18 26.19 -5.85
C ASN A 482 -27.81 25.00 -4.97
N THR A 483 -26.53 24.91 -4.63
CA THR A 483 -26.04 23.93 -3.67
C THR A 483 -25.41 24.66 -2.50
N VAL A 484 -25.83 24.30 -1.29
CA VAL A 484 -25.26 24.81 -0.04
C VAL A 484 -24.59 23.67 0.69
N TYR A 485 -23.47 23.96 1.35
CA TYR A 485 -22.66 23.01 2.09
C TYR A 485 -22.58 23.44 3.54
N GLU A 486 -22.66 22.47 4.45
CA GLU A 486 -22.39 22.67 5.87
C GLU A 486 -21.44 21.59 6.36
N GLU A 487 -20.40 22.00 7.07
CA GLU A 487 -19.35 21.13 7.59
C GLU A 487 -19.50 20.94 9.11
N PHE A 488 -19.34 19.69 9.54
CA PHE A 488 -19.39 19.25 10.93
C PHE A 488 -18.11 18.55 11.30
N THR A 489 -17.59 18.78 12.51
CA THR A 489 -16.36 18.14 13.00
C THR A 489 -16.65 16.88 13.81
N LEU A 490 -15.80 15.87 13.67
CA LEU A 490 -15.81 14.61 14.42
C LEU A 490 -14.84 14.63 15.61
N ALA A 491 -15.13 13.79 16.60
CA ALA A 491 -14.17 13.43 17.65
C ALA A 491 -13.02 12.58 17.08
N ALA A 492 -11.99 12.31 17.91
CA ALA A 492 -10.89 11.44 17.50
C ALA A 492 -11.38 10.00 17.27
N ILE A 493 -10.81 9.32 16.29
CA ILE A 493 -11.05 7.91 15.97
C ILE A 493 -9.87 7.11 16.50
N ALA A 494 -10.10 6.26 17.50
CA ALA A 494 -9.04 5.48 18.16
C ALA A 494 -8.77 4.14 17.45
N GLU A 495 -7.60 3.54 17.67
CA GLU A 495 -7.32 2.16 17.24
C GLU A 495 -8.20 1.15 18.02
N ALA A 496 -8.76 0.15 17.33
CA ALA A 496 -9.42 -0.98 17.97
C ALA A 496 -8.39 -2.03 18.41
N GLY A 497 -8.52 -2.54 19.64
CA GLY A 497 -7.59 -3.55 20.15
C GLY A 497 -8.10 -4.26 21.41
N ILE A 498 -7.62 -5.49 21.61
CA ILE A 498 -7.86 -6.28 22.82
C ILE A 498 -6.77 -5.93 23.85
N THR A 499 -7.17 -5.41 25.00
CA THR A 499 -6.22 -5.03 26.08
C THR A 499 -6.27 -6.01 27.25
N ILE A 500 -5.22 -6.01 28.06
CA ILE A 500 -5.12 -6.90 29.23
C ILE A 500 -5.79 -6.25 30.43
N ASN A 501 -6.59 -7.03 31.15
CA ASN A 501 -7.13 -6.64 32.45
C ASN A 501 -6.11 -6.97 33.54
N GLU A 502 -5.28 -5.99 33.90
CA GLU A 502 -4.20 -6.15 34.88
C GLU A 502 -4.64 -6.72 36.23
N ILE A 503 -5.84 -6.36 36.70
CA ILE A 503 -6.38 -6.89 37.96
C ILE A 503 -6.67 -8.39 37.86
N LYS A 504 -7.23 -8.82 36.72
CA LYS A 504 -7.55 -10.22 36.46
C LYS A 504 -6.30 -11.04 36.15
N TYR A 505 -5.31 -10.44 35.50
CA TYR A 505 -3.98 -11.01 35.32
C TYR A 505 -3.34 -11.38 36.65
N VAL A 506 -3.23 -10.44 37.60
CA VAL A 506 -2.64 -10.70 38.92
C VAL A 506 -3.38 -11.83 39.65
N ALA A 507 -4.71 -11.84 39.59
CA ALA A 507 -5.53 -12.88 40.22
C ALA A 507 -5.37 -14.27 39.55
N LEU A 508 -5.18 -14.31 38.23
CA LEU A 508 -4.91 -15.55 37.49
C LEU A 508 -3.51 -16.08 37.80
N GLN A 509 -2.51 -15.20 37.78
CA GLN A 509 -1.12 -15.50 38.12
C GLN A 509 -1.00 -16.09 39.54
N GLU A 510 -1.70 -15.51 40.52
CA GLU A 510 -1.73 -16.03 41.90
C GLU A 510 -2.30 -17.47 41.95
N LYS A 511 -3.41 -17.74 41.26
CA LYS A 511 -4.00 -19.09 41.20
C LYS A 511 -3.06 -20.12 40.58
N ILE A 512 -2.35 -19.73 39.51
CA ILE A 512 -1.44 -20.62 38.79
C ILE A 512 -0.17 -20.89 39.61
N THR A 513 0.39 -19.89 40.28
CA THR A 513 1.50 -20.08 41.25
C THR A 513 1.10 -20.87 42.50
N GLY A 514 -0.20 -21.05 42.75
CA GLY A 514 -0.71 -21.96 43.79
C GLY A 514 -0.64 -23.44 43.40
N ILE A 515 -0.44 -23.76 42.12
CA ILE A 515 -0.37 -25.14 41.63
C ILE A 515 1.00 -25.70 42.01
N THR A 516 1.01 -26.77 42.82
CA THR A 516 2.27 -27.43 43.20
C THR A 516 2.70 -28.41 42.11
N LEU A 517 3.84 -28.15 41.49
CA LEU A 517 4.47 -29.06 40.53
C LEU A 517 5.54 -29.91 41.22
N LYS A 518 5.56 -31.21 40.92
CA LYS A 518 6.58 -32.15 41.43
C LYS A 518 7.08 -33.04 40.31
N LYS A 519 8.40 -33.22 40.22
CA LYS A 519 9.01 -34.11 39.23
C LYS A 519 8.44 -35.52 39.37
N GLY A 520 8.02 -36.12 38.26
CA GLY A 520 7.48 -37.49 38.21
C GLY A 520 6.12 -37.65 38.88
N THR A 521 5.38 -36.56 39.13
CA THR A 521 4.01 -36.61 39.68
C THR A 521 3.06 -35.87 38.73
N PRO A 522 2.00 -36.52 38.23
CA PRO A 522 1.02 -35.86 37.39
C PRO A 522 0.38 -34.64 38.07
N VAL A 523 0.31 -33.54 37.34
CA VAL A 523 -0.47 -32.35 37.72
C VAL A 523 -1.93 -32.75 37.78
N ILE A 524 -2.59 -32.46 38.90
CA ILE A 524 -4.06 -32.56 38.97
C ILE A 524 -4.60 -31.45 38.08
N GLU A 525 -5.32 -31.80 37.01
CA GLU A 525 -5.84 -30.86 36.02
C GLU A 525 -6.45 -29.62 36.67
N ALA A 526 -5.80 -28.47 36.44
CA ALA A 526 -6.29 -27.17 36.90
C ALA A 526 -7.05 -26.51 35.75
N GLN A 527 -8.35 -26.27 35.94
CA GLN A 527 -9.20 -25.56 34.99
C GLN A 527 -9.47 -24.14 35.48
N LEU A 528 -9.10 -23.16 34.68
CA LEU A 528 -9.15 -21.73 35.01
C LEU A 528 -9.83 -20.97 33.87
N ASN A 529 -10.80 -20.12 34.18
CA ASN A 529 -11.42 -19.24 33.20
C ASN A 529 -10.50 -18.02 32.97
N ILE A 530 -10.18 -17.74 31.70
CA ILE A 530 -9.33 -16.62 31.28
C ILE A 530 -10.07 -15.56 30.45
N THR A 531 -11.38 -15.70 30.24
CA THR A 531 -12.16 -14.75 29.43
C THR A 531 -12.10 -13.31 29.98
N GLU A 532 -12.11 -13.17 31.31
CA GLU A 532 -11.99 -11.86 31.97
C GLU A 532 -10.55 -11.32 32.00
N LEU A 533 -9.55 -12.08 31.54
CA LEU A 533 -8.18 -11.60 31.41
C LEU A 533 -8.06 -10.51 30.33
N PHE A 534 -8.94 -10.53 29.34
CA PHE A 534 -8.89 -9.65 28.18
C PHE A 534 -10.11 -8.73 28.15
N ASN A 535 -9.90 -7.43 27.99
CA ASN A 535 -10.97 -6.47 27.74
C ASN A 535 -11.27 -6.49 26.23
N THR A 536 -12.41 -7.08 25.86
CA THR A 536 -12.80 -7.30 24.45
C THR A 536 -13.92 -6.38 23.98
N GLU A 537 -14.31 -5.38 24.78
CA GLU A 537 -15.47 -4.54 24.49
C GLU A 537 -15.36 -3.80 23.14
N SER A 538 -14.16 -3.35 22.80
CA SER A 538 -13.80 -2.68 21.52
C SER A 538 -13.90 -3.58 20.29
N VAL A 539 -13.91 -4.91 20.46
CA VAL A 539 -13.94 -5.88 19.35
C VAL A 539 -15.21 -6.72 19.33
N ASN A 540 -16.17 -6.40 20.20
CA ASN A 540 -17.45 -7.10 20.28
C ASN A 540 -18.21 -6.96 18.95
N GLY A 541 -18.54 -8.10 18.33
CA GLY A 541 -19.27 -8.15 17.06
C GLY A 541 -18.39 -8.30 15.81
N LEU A 542 -17.06 -8.24 15.95
CA LEU A 542 -16.12 -8.43 14.83
C LEU A 542 -15.85 -9.90 14.49
N GLY A 543 -16.26 -10.83 15.36
CA GLY A 543 -16.05 -12.26 15.20
C GLY A 543 -16.15 -13.01 16.54
N VAL A 544 -15.85 -14.30 16.53
CA VAL A 544 -15.72 -15.08 17.78
C VAL A 544 -14.36 -14.76 18.40
N ILE A 545 -14.33 -14.48 19.72
CA ILE A 545 -13.06 -14.35 20.44
C ILE A 545 -12.44 -15.74 20.59
N GLU A 546 -11.24 -15.91 20.06
CA GLU A 546 -10.42 -17.11 20.19
C GLU A 546 -9.32 -16.84 21.22
N TYR A 547 -8.98 -17.88 22.00
CA TYR A 547 -7.98 -17.79 23.06
C TYR A 547 -6.92 -18.85 22.83
N TYR A 548 -5.66 -18.47 23.01
CA TYR A 548 -4.53 -19.35 22.75
C TYR A 548 -3.62 -19.40 23.97
N ALA A 549 -3.00 -20.56 24.17
CA ALA A 549 -1.98 -20.77 25.20
C ALA A 549 -0.80 -21.55 24.62
N GLY A 550 0.42 -21.11 24.88
CA GLY A 550 1.60 -21.76 24.32
C GLY A 550 2.89 -20.96 24.48
N LEU A 551 3.88 -21.27 23.65
CA LEU A 551 5.18 -20.59 23.59
C LEU A 551 5.26 -19.66 22.37
N GLU A 552 6.09 -18.63 22.47
CA GLU A 552 6.26 -17.58 21.45
C GLU A 552 6.91 -18.07 20.14
N ASP A 553 7.72 -19.15 20.17
CA ASP A 553 8.56 -19.62 19.05
C ASP A 553 8.40 -21.12 18.70
N LYS A 554 8.69 -21.49 17.43
CA LYS A 554 8.70 -22.90 16.94
C LYS A 554 9.89 -23.60 17.57
N VAL A 555 9.77 -24.02 18.83
CA VAL A 555 10.85 -24.81 19.44
C VAL A 555 10.80 -26.22 18.85
N PRO A 556 11.88 -26.72 18.22
CA PRO A 556 11.92 -28.09 17.73
C PRO A 556 11.91 -29.05 18.92
N GLY A 557 10.87 -29.86 19.03
CA GLY A 557 10.83 -30.95 20.00
C GLY A 557 11.88 -32.02 19.66
N PRO A 558 12.15 -32.95 20.58
CA PRO A 558 13.17 -34.00 20.42
C PRO A 558 12.93 -34.92 19.19
N ASN A 559 11.76 -34.85 18.56
CA ASN A 559 11.41 -35.59 17.34
C ASN A 559 11.18 -34.69 16.10
N GLY A 560 11.51 -33.40 16.17
CA GLY A 560 11.29 -32.43 15.08
C GLY A 560 9.84 -31.94 14.95
N GLU A 561 9.05 -32.02 16.03
CA GLU A 561 7.72 -31.42 16.12
C GLU A 561 7.80 -29.94 16.56
N ASN A 562 6.93 -29.06 16.04
CA ASN A 562 6.90 -27.65 16.44
C ASN A 562 6.18 -27.49 17.78
N LEU A 563 6.90 -27.17 18.86
CA LEU A 563 6.33 -26.94 20.18
C LEU A 563 5.94 -25.46 20.31
N HIS A 564 4.70 -25.12 19.97
CA HIS A 564 4.13 -23.77 20.12
C HIS A 564 2.85 -23.82 20.94
N GLU A 565 1.76 -24.24 20.30
CA GLU A 565 0.44 -24.29 20.94
C GLU A 565 0.37 -25.47 21.91
N GLY A 566 -0.07 -25.16 23.11
CA GLY A 566 -0.31 -26.13 24.17
C GLY A 566 0.92 -26.59 24.94
N PHE A 567 2.08 -25.98 24.71
CA PHE A 567 3.32 -26.30 25.43
C PHE A 567 3.67 -25.25 26.49
N THR A 568 4.44 -25.66 27.48
CA THR A 568 5.07 -24.78 28.47
C THR A 568 6.58 -24.99 28.45
N THR A 569 7.34 -24.12 29.10
CA THR A 569 8.80 -24.36 29.25
C THR A 569 9.15 -25.47 30.25
N VAL A 570 8.17 -26.07 30.92
CA VAL A 570 8.39 -27.21 31.82
C VAL A 570 8.15 -28.51 31.07
N ASP A 571 9.20 -29.31 30.84
CA ASP A 571 9.06 -30.57 30.12
C ASP A 571 8.05 -31.51 30.80
N GLY A 572 7.14 -32.05 29.98
CA GLY A 572 6.03 -32.90 30.41
C GLY A 572 4.81 -32.17 30.98
N VAL A 573 4.82 -30.83 31.09
CA VAL A 573 3.64 -30.01 31.45
C VAL A 573 3.14 -29.24 30.23
N ASN A 574 1.84 -29.40 29.95
CA ASN A 574 1.16 -28.81 28.80
C ASN A 574 0.00 -27.93 29.25
N VAL A 575 -0.33 -26.97 28.39
CA VAL A 575 -1.49 -26.09 28.51
C VAL A 575 -2.46 -26.32 27.36
N ASN A 576 -3.72 -25.97 27.54
CA ASN A 576 -4.69 -25.93 26.45
C ASN A 576 -5.78 -24.94 26.82
N VAL A 577 -6.34 -24.23 25.85
CA VAL A 577 -7.52 -23.37 26.07
C VAL A 577 -8.64 -23.86 25.16
N ASP A 578 -9.80 -24.09 25.74
CA ASP A 578 -10.99 -24.43 24.97
C ASP A 578 -11.66 -23.19 24.35
N THR A 579 -12.62 -23.43 23.46
CA THR A 579 -13.38 -22.35 22.80
C THR A 579 -14.21 -21.50 23.75
N ASN A 580 -14.33 -21.86 25.04
CA ASN A 580 -15.01 -21.08 26.07
C ASN A 580 -14.04 -20.26 26.93
N GLY A 581 -12.75 -20.24 26.59
CA GLY A 581 -11.72 -19.56 27.37
C GLY A 581 -11.39 -20.27 28.69
N THR A 582 -11.52 -21.60 28.73
CA THR A 582 -11.08 -22.41 29.87
C THR A 582 -9.66 -22.92 29.63
N LEU A 583 -8.70 -22.36 30.36
CA LEU A 583 -7.33 -22.83 30.42
C LEU A 583 -7.24 -24.11 31.26
N THR A 584 -6.64 -25.15 30.69
CA THR A 584 -6.31 -26.40 31.36
C THR A 584 -4.79 -26.55 31.45
N ILE A 585 -4.26 -26.78 32.65
CA ILE A 585 -2.85 -27.12 32.88
C ILE A 585 -2.77 -28.59 33.31
N SER A 586 -1.98 -29.40 32.60
CA SER A 586 -1.94 -30.86 32.79
C SER A 586 -0.57 -31.45 32.42
N GLY A 587 -0.35 -32.73 32.73
CA GLY A 587 0.88 -33.45 32.39
C GLY A 587 1.68 -33.90 33.61
N GLU A 588 2.89 -34.41 33.41
CA GLU A 588 3.79 -34.90 34.45
C GLU A 588 5.16 -34.24 34.26
N PRO A 589 5.62 -33.36 35.18
CA PRO A 589 6.92 -32.70 35.04
C PRO A 589 8.06 -33.74 35.02
N ASN A 590 8.88 -33.72 33.97
CA ASN A 590 10.00 -34.67 33.80
C ASN A 590 11.31 -34.18 34.44
N GLU A 591 11.41 -32.89 34.73
CA GLU A 591 12.61 -32.23 35.23
C GLU A 591 12.33 -31.28 36.40
N ILE A 592 13.40 -30.92 37.12
CA ILE A 592 13.34 -29.92 38.19
C ILE A 592 13.75 -28.60 37.54
N ILE A 593 12.80 -27.68 37.42
CA ILE A 593 12.93 -26.40 36.73
C ILE A 593 12.32 -25.31 37.59
N LYS A 594 12.99 -24.14 37.65
CA LYS A 594 12.48 -22.92 38.26
C LYS A 594 11.99 -21.95 37.20
N GLY A 595 10.96 -21.17 37.53
CA GLY A 595 10.49 -20.11 36.65
C GLY A 595 9.94 -20.58 35.31
N GLY A 596 9.36 -21.79 35.25
CA GLY A 596 8.64 -22.27 34.07
C GLY A 596 7.52 -21.30 33.68
N TYR A 597 7.18 -21.21 32.39
CA TYR A 597 6.18 -20.26 31.90
C TYR A 597 5.51 -20.71 30.61
N PHE A 598 4.45 -19.99 30.25
CA PHE A 598 3.78 -20.02 28.95
C PHE A 598 3.10 -18.66 28.71
N TYR A 599 2.60 -18.43 27.51
CA TYR A 599 1.87 -17.22 27.14
C TYR A 599 0.39 -17.48 26.92
N LEU A 600 -0.43 -16.47 27.20
CA LEU A 600 -1.84 -16.39 26.83
C LEU A 600 -2.07 -15.25 25.85
N MET A 601 -2.94 -15.43 24.87
CA MET A 601 -3.42 -14.35 24.01
C MET A 601 -4.90 -14.55 23.66
N ALA A 602 -5.55 -13.47 23.26
CA ALA A 602 -6.88 -13.49 22.67
C ALA A 602 -6.86 -12.80 21.30
N GLY A 603 -7.66 -13.30 20.36
CA GLY A 603 -7.76 -12.73 19.02
C GLY A 603 -9.16 -12.87 18.43
N VAL A 604 -9.40 -12.12 17.35
CA VAL A 604 -10.60 -12.23 16.51
C VAL A 604 -10.16 -12.33 15.07
N ASN A 605 -10.79 -13.24 14.31
CA ASN A 605 -10.47 -13.50 12.90
C ASN A 605 -9.00 -13.90 12.67
N GLY A 606 -8.47 -14.79 13.52
CA GLY A 606 -7.11 -15.32 13.36
C GLY A 606 -6.87 -15.87 11.96
N ASP A 607 -5.64 -15.72 11.46
CA ASP A 607 -5.21 -16.15 10.11
C ASP A 607 -5.89 -15.42 8.94
N THR A 608 -6.44 -14.22 9.18
CA THR A 608 -7.03 -13.37 8.12
C THR A 608 -6.37 -11.99 8.06
N SER A 609 -6.60 -11.25 6.98
CA SER A 609 -6.13 -9.86 6.83
C SER A 609 -6.78 -8.86 7.79
N ASP A 610 -7.85 -9.27 8.49
CA ASP A 610 -8.60 -8.47 9.46
C ASP A 610 -8.39 -8.95 10.91
N GLU A 611 -7.28 -9.66 11.17
CA GLU A 611 -6.94 -10.15 12.51
C GLU A 611 -6.74 -8.99 13.49
N ILE A 612 -7.39 -9.10 14.66
CA ILE A 612 -7.13 -8.23 15.82
C ILE A 612 -6.75 -9.13 16.98
N SER A 613 -5.49 -9.05 17.41
CA SER A 613 -4.96 -9.85 18.53
C SER A 613 -4.48 -8.98 19.69
N SER A 614 -4.58 -9.52 20.90
CA SER A 614 -4.01 -8.92 22.09
C SER A 614 -2.50 -9.06 22.09
N LYS A 615 -1.81 -8.23 22.89
CA LYS A 615 -0.44 -8.57 23.31
C LYS A 615 -0.44 -9.92 24.02
N MET A 616 0.63 -10.71 23.86
CA MET A 616 0.83 -11.94 24.60
C MET A 616 1.08 -11.65 26.08
N VAL A 617 0.49 -12.46 26.95
CA VAL A 617 0.56 -12.33 28.41
C VAL A 617 1.39 -13.48 28.97
N LYS A 618 2.54 -13.19 29.56
CA LYS A 618 3.40 -14.21 30.19
C LYS A 618 2.80 -14.66 31.51
N ILE A 619 2.61 -15.97 31.66
CA ILE A 619 2.16 -16.65 32.88
C ILE A 619 3.29 -17.50 33.43
N THR A 620 3.68 -17.23 34.67
CA THR A 620 4.72 -18.00 35.37
C THR A 620 4.09 -19.18 36.13
N LEU A 621 4.66 -20.36 35.98
CA LEU A 621 4.35 -21.58 36.73
C LEU A 621 5.18 -21.63 38.02
N SER A 622 4.70 -22.37 39.01
CA SER A 622 5.46 -22.67 40.23
C SER A 622 6.70 -23.52 39.94
N ASP A 623 7.75 -23.34 40.74
CA ASP A 623 8.95 -24.19 40.68
C ASP A 623 8.59 -25.68 40.84
N VAL A 624 9.13 -26.52 39.96
CA VAL A 624 8.95 -27.97 40.04
C VAL A 624 9.80 -28.53 41.17
N GLN A 625 9.14 -29.07 42.21
CA GLN A 625 9.81 -29.60 43.38
C GLN A 625 10.34 -31.03 43.13
N PRO A 626 11.40 -31.47 43.85
CA PRO A 626 11.86 -32.86 43.82
C PRO A 626 10.78 -33.85 44.26
N ALA A 627 10.80 -35.06 43.68
CA ALA A 627 9.82 -36.12 43.93
C ALA A 627 9.77 -36.58 45.41
N ASP A 628 10.86 -36.40 46.15
CA ASP A 628 11.08 -36.84 47.54
C ASP A 628 11.01 -35.70 48.57
N GLY A 629 10.71 -34.47 48.15
CA GLY A 629 10.60 -33.31 49.05
C GLY A 629 11.92 -32.84 49.66
N GLY A 630 13.06 -33.21 49.06
CA GLY A 630 14.36 -32.64 49.43
C GLY A 630 14.43 -31.14 49.10
N GLU A 631 15.12 -30.36 49.94
CA GLU A 631 15.37 -28.94 49.68
C GLU A 631 16.20 -28.78 48.39
N ILE A 632 15.65 -27.99 47.48
CA ILE A 632 16.39 -27.44 46.34
C ILE A 632 17.38 -26.43 46.93
N ILE A 633 18.68 -26.67 46.81
CA ILE A 633 19.66 -25.59 47.01
C ILE A 633 19.39 -24.60 45.86
N PRO A 634 18.95 -23.36 46.15
CA PRO A 634 18.63 -22.41 45.10
C PRO A 634 19.89 -22.13 44.26
N PRO A 635 19.77 -21.92 42.93
CA PRO A 635 20.82 -21.22 42.20
C PRO A 635 21.02 -19.85 42.88
N GLU A 636 22.27 -19.39 43.00
CA GLU A 636 22.59 -18.16 43.73
C GLU A 636 21.82 -16.96 43.13
N THR A 637 20.75 -16.54 43.81
CA THR A 637 20.03 -15.29 43.51
C THR A 637 20.70 -14.07 44.19
N SER A 638 21.93 -14.21 44.68
CA SER A 638 22.66 -13.09 45.26
C SER A 638 23.39 -12.34 44.16
N LEU A 639 23.27 -11.01 44.15
CA LEU A 639 24.08 -10.08 43.34
C LEU A 639 25.56 -10.06 43.78
N ASN A 640 26.15 -11.23 44.04
CA ASN A 640 27.49 -11.39 44.55
C ASN A 640 28.44 -11.88 43.45
N LEU A 641 29.37 -11.02 43.07
CA LEU A 641 30.39 -11.32 42.05
C LEU A 641 31.60 -12.11 42.60
N GLN A 642 31.70 -12.29 43.92
CA GLN A 642 32.87 -12.94 44.54
C GLN A 642 33.00 -14.42 44.19
N ASP A 643 34.26 -14.86 44.10
CA ASP A 643 34.72 -16.23 43.96
C ASP A 643 34.21 -16.97 42.71
N LYS A 644 33.92 -16.22 41.64
CA LYS A 644 33.45 -16.71 40.35
C LYS A 644 34.38 -16.24 39.23
N TYR A 645 34.57 -17.09 38.23
CA TYR A 645 35.16 -16.69 36.95
C TYR A 645 34.07 -16.06 36.10
N LEU A 646 34.21 -14.77 35.81
CA LEU A 646 33.22 -13.94 35.14
C LEU A 646 33.75 -13.52 33.77
N TYR A 647 33.09 -13.98 32.71
CA TYR A 647 33.50 -13.76 31.33
C TYR A 647 32.85 -12.48 30.79
N LYS A 648 33.63 -11.59 30.17
CA LYS A 648 33.18 -10.32 29.60
C LYS A 648 33.58 -10.24 28.12
N ILE A 649 32.66 -9.74 27.29
CA ILE A 649 32.98 -9.27 25.94
C ILE A 649 33.61 -7.88 26.07
N GLU A 650 34.87 -7.74 25.69
CA GLU A 650 35.59 -6.46 25.76
C GLU A 650 35.98 -5.99 24.37
N SER A 651 35.61 -4.77 24.00
CA SER A 651 36.15 -4.11 22.82
C SER A 651 37.45 -3.38 23.18
N GLY A 652 38.51 -3.56 22.38
CA GLY A 652 39.79 -2.94 22.70
C GLY A 652 40.80 -2.99 21.58
N ASN A 653 42.01 -2.48 21.85
CA ASN A 653 43.15 -2.60 20.95
C ASN A 653 44.28 -3.37 21.65
N PHE A 654 44.81 -4.37 20.98
CA PHE A 654 45.96 -5.14 21.47
C PHE A 654 46.98 -5.29 20.32
N ASN A 655 48.23 -4.92 20.59
CA ASN A 655 49.32 -4.87 19.59
C ASN A 655 49.02 -4.07 18.32
N GLY A 656 48.21 -3.01 18.44
CA GLY A 656 47.85 -2.15 17.31
C GLY A 656 46.66 -2.65 16.49
N VAL A 657 46.02 -3.75 16.89
CA VAL A 657 44.85 -4.33 16.22
C VAL A 657 43.62 -4.21 17.13
N SER A 658 42.59 -3.52 16.64
CA SER A 658 41.31 -3.42 17.33
C SER A 658 40.46 -4.67 17.10
N GLY A 659 39.67 -5.07 18.10
CA GLY A 659 38.76 -6.22 18.00
C GLY A 659 38.02 -6.50 19.30
N LEU A 660 37.24 -7.58 19.33
CA LEU A 660 36.63 -8.11 20.54
C LEU A 660 37.53 -9.13 21.20
N PHE A 661 37.55 -9.13 22.53
CA PHE A 661 38.33 -10.04 23.36
C PHE A 661 37.44 -10.70 24.40
N CYS A 662 37.74 -11.96 24.71
CA CYS A 662 37.23 -12.59 25.92
C CYS A 662 38.13 -12.24 27.12
N ASP A 663 37.58 -11.42 28.01
CA ASP A 663 38.18 -11.09 29.30
C ASP A 663 37.55 -11.92 30.42
N ILE A 664 38.35 -12.25 31.43
CA ILE A 664 37.92 -13.00 32.61
C ILE A 664 38.24 -12.17 33.85
N ARG A 665 37.21 -11.91 34.64
CA ARG A 665 37.25 -11.14 35.88
C ARG A 665 37.01 -12.05 37.08
N TYR A 666 37.72 -11.80 38.18
CA TYR A 666 37.56 -12.56 39.41
C TYR A 666 37.76 -11.70 40.66
N TYR A 667 36.77 -11.69 41.56
CA TYR A 667 36.83 -10.99 42.84
C TYR A 667 37.07 -11.99 43.97
N ASP A 668 38.28 -12.05 44.49
CA ASP A 668 38.64 -13.02 45.53
C ASP A 668 38.15 -12.54 46.90
N SER A 669 37.26 -13.29 47.52
CA SER A 669 36.68 -12.92 48.82
C SER A 669 37.66 -13.08 49.98
N SER A 670 38.67 -13.93 49.82
CA SER A 670 39.61 -14.32 50.89
C SER A 670 40.69 -13.27 51.14
N ASN A 671 41.19 -12.66 50.07
CA ASN A 671 42.27 -11.65 50.12
C ASN A 671 41.81 -10.24 49.68
N LYS A 672 40.55 -10.10 49.22
CA LYS A 672 39.96 -8.85 48.72
C LYS A 672 40.70 -8.23 47.53
N LYS A 673 41.24 -9.08 46.65
CA LYS A 673 41.92 -8.67 45.41
C LYS A 673 41.04 -8.93 44.20
N PHE A 674 41.13 -8.02 43.23
CA PHE A 674 40.51 -8.11 41.92
C PHE A 674 41.55 -8.55 40.90
N TYR A 675 41.22 -9.61 40.15
CA TYR A 675 42.10 -10.21 39.15
C TYR A 675 41.46 -10.14 37.76
N MET A 676 42.31 -9.96 36.74
CA MET A 676 41.96 -10.04 35.33
C MET A 676 42.90 -11.01 34.62
N ASN A 677 42.44 -11.66 33.54
CA ASN A 677 43.30 -12.52 32.74
C ASN A 677 44.38 -11.70 32.03
N ILE A 678 45.57 -12.28 31.90
CA ILE A 678 46.62 -11.72 31.05
C ILE A 678 46.19 -11.93 29.59
N ARG A 679 45.92 -10.83 28.87
CA ARG A 679 45.46 -10.88 27.47
C ARG A 679 46.53 -11.44 26.53
N THR A 680 46.10 -12.27 25.59
CA THR A 680 46.88 -12.82 24.48
C THR A 680 46.11 -12.68 23.15
N GLU A 681 46.78 -12.85 22.01
CA GLU A 681 46.10 -12.82 20.70
C GLU A 681 44.99 -13.89 20.56
N ILE A 682 45.13 -15.03 21.25
CA ILE A 682 44.12 -16.10 21.25
C ILE A 682 42.78 -15.60 21.81
N ASN A 683 42.80 -14.59 22.70
CA ASN A 683 41.59 -14.07 23.32
C ASN A 683 40.65 -13.36 22.35
N LYS A 684 41.05 -13.12 21.09
CA LYS A 684 40.16 -12.66 20.02
C LYS A 684 39.28 -13.76 19.44
N GLU A 685 39.62 -15.01 19.70
CA GLU A 685 38.93 -16.18 19.16
C GLU A 685 38.30 -17.05 20.25
N LEU A 686 38.97 -17.20 21.39
CA LEU A 686 38.54 -18.09 22.46
C LEU A 686 38.87 -17.52 23.84
N CYS A 687 38.08 -17.88 24.84
CA CYS A 687 38.38 -17.54 26.22
C CYS A 687 39.59 -18.32 26.75
N THR A 688 40.33 -17.73 27.68
CA THR A 688 41.42 -18.44 28.37
C THR A 688 40.84 -19.65 29.11
N VAL A 689 41.40 -20.84 28.87
CA VAL A 689 41.00 -22.06 29.58
C VAL A 689 41.53 -21.99 31.01
N VAL A 690 40.63 -21.93 31.99
CA VAL A 690 40.94 -21.77 33.41
C VAL A 690 40.61 -23.04 34.19
N ASN A 691 41.42 -23.37 35.21
CA ASN A 691 41.02 -24.36 36.19
C ASN A 691 40.11 -23.69 37.22
N THR A 692 38.80 -23.89 37.09
CA THR A 692 37.77 -23.26 37.93
C THR A 692 37.82 -23.68 39.41
N THR A 693 38.59 -24.73 39.75
CA THR A 693 38.76 -25.20 41.14
C THR A 693 39.84 -24.46 41.93
N LEU A 694 40.66 -23.64 41.27
CA LEU A 694 41.72 -22.85 41.88
C LEU A 694 41.35 -21.36 41.84
N SER A 695 41.85 -20.56 42.78
CA SER A 695 41.77 -19.09 42.68
C SER A 695 42.87 -18.54 41.74
N PRO A 696 42.72 -17.33 41.19
CA PRO A 696 43.71 -16.70 40.32
C PRO A 696 45.11 -16.57 40.94
N SER A 697 45.21 -16.37 42.25
CA SER A 697 46.50 -16.31 42.96
C SER A 697 47.32 -17.61 42.86
N ASN A 698 46.67 -18.72 42.52
CA ASN A 698 47.29 -20.04 42.31
C ASN A 698 47.48 -20.38 40.83
N GLN A 699 47.19 -19.44 39.91
CA GLN A 699 47.39 -19.53 38.46
C GLN A 699 48.02 -18.22 37.92
N PRO A 700 49.16 -17.77 38.45
CA PRO A 700 49.75 -16.45 38.15
C PRO A 700 50.24 -16.29 36.70
N GLU A 701 50.35 -17.38 35.96
CA GLU A 701 50.65 -17.37 34.52
C GLU A 701 49.45 -16.98 33.65
N LEU A 702 48.23 -17.05 34.19
CA LEU A 702 46.99 -16.74 33.48
C LEU A 702 46.35 -15.41 33.91
N PHE A 703 46.67 -14.93 35.11
CA PHE A 703 46.01 -13.78 35.73
C PHE A 703 47.00 -12.78 36.31
N GLU A 704 46.63 -11.51 36.22
CA GLU A 704 47.28 -10.41 36.91
C GLU A 704 46.38 -9.82 38.01
N GLU A 705 47.02 -9.34 39.07
CA GLU A 705 46.36 -8.60 40.14
C GLU A 705 46.21 -7.15 39.70
N VAL A 706 44.97 -6.66 39.64
CA VAL A 706 44.66 -5.29 39.21
C VAL A 706 44.69 -4.34 40.41
N ALA A 707 43.93 -4.67 41.47
CA ALA A 707 43.80 -3.84 42.65
C ALA A 707 43.23 -4.59 43.87
N GLU A 708 43.38 -4.00 45.05
CA GLU A 708 42.58 -4.36 46.22
C GLU A 708 41.21 -3.67 46.15
N TYR A 709 40.13 -4.38 46.50
CA TYR A 709 38.77 -3.84 46.50
C TYR A 709 38.14 -3.81 47.89
N THR A 710 37.21 -2.88 48.06
CA THR A 710 36.27 -2.82 49.19
C THR A 710 34.87 -3.19 48.72
N LEU A 711 34.06 -3.76 49.61
CA LEU A 711 32.68 -4.15 49.31
C LEU A 711 31.74 -3.51 50.33
N GLN A 712 30.87 -2.62 49.87
CA GLN A 712 29.85 -1.96 50.69
C GLN A 712 28.49 -2.01 49.99
N ASN A 713 27.48 -2.57 50.66
CA ASN A 713 26.12 -2.68 50.14
C ASN A 713 26.03 -3.32 48.73
N GLY A 714 26.89 -4.31 48.44
CA GLY A 714 26.93 -4.98 47.14
C GLY A 714 27.77 -4.27 46.07
N VAL A 715 28.25 -3.06 46.34
CA VAL A 715 29.11 -2.29 45.42
C VAL A 715 30.57 -2.57 45.72
N PHE A 716 31.31 -2.98 44.68
CA PHE A 716 32.75 -3.21 44.72
C PHE A 716 33.46 -1.91 44.34
N THR A 717 34.41 -1.45 45.14
CA THR A 717 35.17 -0.22 44.88
C THR A 717 36.67 -0.50 44.99
N PHE A 718 37.42 -0.17 43.96
CA PHE A 718 38.88 -0.32 43.93
C PHE A 718 39.52 0.86 43.20
N SER A 719 40.77 1.12 43.53
CA SER A 719 41.58 2.15 42.85
C SER A 719 42.83 1.51 42.28
N TYR A 720 43.17 1.88 41.06
CA TYR A 720 44.40 1.44 40.40
C TYR A 720 45.10 2.63 39.75
N ASN A 721 46.38 2.43 39.44
CA ASN A 721 47.17 3.40 38.70
C ASN A 721 47.51 2.83 37.34
N ASP A 722 47.26 3.60 36.28
CA ASP A 722 47.82 3.34 34.96
C ASP A 722 48.89 4.39 34.67
N GLY A 723 50.16 3.99 34.69
CA GLY A 723 51.28 4.93 34.60
C GLY A 723 51.27 5.99 35.71
N SER A 724 51.01 7.24 35.35
CA SER A 724 50.88 8.38 36.28
C SER A 724 49.45 8.78 36.62
N GLU A 725 48.48 8.12 36.01
CA GLU A 725 47.04 8.41 36.14
C GLU A 725 46.45 7.54 37.26
N GLN A 726 45.49 8.09 37.99
CA GLN A 726 44.86 7.41 39.12
C GLN A 726 43.35 7.33 38.89
N PHE A 727 42.82 6.11 38.93
CA PHE A 727 41.40 5.82 38.70
C PHE A 727 40.79 5.16 39.93
N THR A 728 39.52 5.44 40.17
CA THR A 728 38.67 4.75 41.15
C THR A 728 37.45 4.23 40.43
N THR A 729 37.28 2.92 40.46
CA THR A 729 36.22 2.22 39.74
C THR A 729 35.26 1.58 40.73
N THR A 730 33.97 1.68 40.44
CA THR A 730 32.89 1.05 41.20
C THR A 730 32.15 0.06 40.32
N HIS A 731 31.97 -1.18 40.77
CA HIS A 731 31.13 -2.17 40.08
C HIS A 731 29.90 -2.48 40.93
N SER A 732 28.73 -2.20 40.37
CA SER A 732 27.42 -2.34 40.99
C SER A 732 26.61 -3.39 40.23
N PRO A 733 26.53 -4.64 40.71
CA PRO A 733 25.65 -5.64 40.11
C PRO A 733 24.19 -5.22 40.32
N LEU A 734 23.42 -5.14 39.23
CA LEU A 734 22.03 -4.68 39.21
C LEU A 734 21.04 -5.85 39.19
N GLN A 735 21.32 -6.85 38.37
CA GLN A 735 20.50 -8.05 38.18
C GLN A 735 21.40 -9.27 37.97
N PHE A 736 20.92 -10.43 38.39
CA PHE A 736 21.42 -11.73 37.94
C PHE A 736 20.35 -12.37 37.07
N ASP A 737 20.68 -12.63 35.83
CA ASP A 737 19.78 -13.26 34.86
C ASP A 737 20.17 -14.71 34.60
N ILE A 738 19.16 -15.58 34.60
CA ILE A 738 19.31 -17.02 34.40
C ILE A 738 19.08 -17.23 32.90
N GLY A 739 20.14 -17.62 32.17
CA GLY A 739 20.06 -17.81 30.73
C GLY A 739 18.98 -18.83 30.32
N TYR A 740 18.74 -19.00 29.01
CA TYR A 740 17.63 -19.74 28.37
C TYR A 740 17.36 -21.22 28.82
N ASP A 741 18.11 -21.79 29.77
CA ASP A 741 17.87 -23.11 30.34
C ASP A 741 17.94 -23.03 31.87
N SER A 742 17.05 -23.74 32.57
CA SER A 742 16.78 -23.64 34.00
C SER A 742 17.83 -24.23 34.95
N GLN A 743 18.98 -24.65 34.42
CA GLN A 743 20.21 -24.91 35.16
C GLN A 743 21.13 -23.69 35.10
N VAL A 744 22.24 -23.66 35.83
CA VAL A 744 23.25 -22.59 35.61
C VAL A 744 23.83 -22.80 34.21
N SER A 745 23.19 -22.18 33.23
CA SER A 745 23.57 -22.18 31.83
C SER A 745 24.84 -21.32 31.68
N PRO A 746 25.75 -21.66 30.76
CA PRO A 746 26.89 -20.80 30.45
C PRO A 746 26.49 -19.37 30.03
N PHE A 747 25.24 -19.16 29.60
CA PHE A 747 24.66 -17.87 29.26
C PHE A 747 24.08 -17.08 30.46
N SER A 748 24.05 -17.68 31.65
CA SER A 748 23.66 -16.96 32.87
C SER A 748 24.68 -15.87 33.17
N HIS A 749 24.23 -14.68 33.54
CA HIS A 749 25.10 -13.51 33.65
C HIS A 749 24.63 -12.50 34.68
N TYR A 750 25.55 -11.62 35.08
CA TYR A 750 25.25 -10.45 35.90
C TYR A 750 25.25 -9.21 35.02
N VAL A 751 24.20 -8.40 35.13
CA VAL A 751 24.20 -7.04 34.57
C VAL A 751 24.87 -6.13 35.58
N VAL A 752 25.98 -5.50 35.18
CA VAL A 752 26.83 -4.70 36.07
C VAL A 752 26.94 -3.28 35.53
N ARG A 753 26.68 -2.30 36.40
CA ARG A 753 27.03 -0.90 36.15
C ARG A 753 28.41 -0.61 36.73
N ALA A 754 29.33 -0.22 35.87
CA ALA A 754 30.63 0.29 36.25
C ALA A 754 30.64 1.83 36.20
N ASN A 755 31.18 2.49 37.22
CA ASN A 755 31.50 3.91 37.13
C ASN A 755 32.97 4.10 37.49
N GLU A 756 33.67 4.86 36.68
CA GLU A 756 35.06 5.20 36.87
C GLU A 756 35.22 6.71 37.01
N VAL A 757 35.98 7.12 38.02
CA VAL A 757 36.35 8.50 38.26
C VAL A 757 37.85 8.57 38.44
N GLY A 758 38.51 9.44 37.69
CA GLY A 758 39.96 9.54 37.70
C GLY A 758 40.49 10.93 37.36
N ILE A 759 41.81 11.05 37.43
CA ILE A 759 42.53 12.21 36.91
C ILE A 759 43.52 11.68 35.89
N ASP A 760 43.29 12.00 34.62
CA ASP A 760 44.17 11.68 33.51
C ASP A 760 45.07 12.88 33.16
N ASN A 761 45.81 12.79 32.04
CA ASN A 761 46.67 13.88 31.58
C ASN A 761 45.90 15.15 31.12
N ASP A 762 44.59 15.06 30.88
CA ASP A 762 43.72 16.12 30.36
C ASP A 762 42.78 16.72 31.43
N GLY A 763 42.61 16.08 32.60
CA GLY A 763 41.88 16.62 33.74
C GLY A 763 41.12 15.58 34.58
N GLU A 764 40.03 16.02 35.21
CA GLU A 764 39.08 15.09 35.86
C GLU A 764 38.30 14.33 34.78
N TYR A 765 38.29 13.00 34.90
CA TYR A 765 37.63 12.05 34.01
C TYR A 765 36.54 11.31 34.78
N GLU A 766 35.32 11.26 34.22
CA GLU A 766 34.23 10.42 34.72
C GLU A 766 33.63 9.63 33.56
N SER A 767 33.53 8.32 33.71
CA SER A 767 32.84 7.43 32.76
C SER A 767 31.95 6.44 33.48
N ALA A 768 30.94 5.94 32.76
CA ALA A 768 30.04 4.93 33.27
C ALA A 768 29.66 3.99 32.13
N GLU A 769 29.74 2.69 32.40
CA GLU A 769 29.44 1.62 31.47
C GLU A 769 28.44 0.63 32.07
N LEU A 770 27.50 0.17 31.27
CA LEU A 770 26.67 -0.99 31.54
C LEU A 770 27.21 -2.18 30.74
N TYR A 771 27.43 -3.32 31.38
CA TYR A 771 27.83 -4.55 30.68
C TYR A 771 27.46 -5.82 31.44
N SER A 772 27.48 -6.93 30.70
CA SER A 772 27.19 -8.27 31.20
C SER A 772 28.46 -9.05 31.56
N LEU A 773 28.39 -9.78 32.67
CA LEU A 773 29.42 -10.70 33.15
C LEU A 773 28.86 -12.13 33.19
N TYR A 774 29.24 -12.95 32.21
CA TYR A 774 28.73 -14.30 32.01
C TYR A 774 29.44 -15.33 32.89
N LEU A 775 28.74 -16.42 33.22
CA LEU A 775 29.29 -17.54 34.00
C LEU A 775 30.00 -18.59 33.14
N GLY A 776 29.76 -18.62 31.83
CA GLY A 776 30.41 -19.52 30.90
C GLY A 776 31.15 -18.80 29.78
N ALA A 777 32.22 -19.43 29.30
CA ALA A 777 32.99 -18.95 28.16
C ALA A 777 32.17 -19.02 26.86
N GLU A 778 31.25 -19.99 26.73
CA GLU A 778 30.46 -20.20 25.52
C GLU A 778 29.64 -18.96 25.13
N ALA A 779 29.16 -18.19 26.11
CA ALA A 779 28.36 -16.98 25.86
C ALA A 779 29.17 -15.86 25.21
N VAL A 780 30.45 -15.75 25.53
CA VAL A 780 31.36 -14.79 24.89
C VAL A 780 31.83 -15.33 23.54
N GLU A 781 32.12 -16.64 23.48
CA GLU A 781 32.56 -17.33 22.26
C GLU A 781 31.50 -17.39 21.15
N GLU A 782 30.20 -17.23 21.47
CA GLU A 782 29.15 -17.14 20.44
C GLU A 782 29.24 -15.87 19.58
N VAL A 783 29.85 -14.80 20.11
CA VAL A 783 29.89 -13.48 19.46
C VAL A 783 31.30 -13.03 19.04
N ILE A 784 32.36 -13.71 19.48
CA ILE A 784 33.74 -13.47 19.02
C ILE A 784 34.17 -14.48 17.95
N ALA A 785 34.98 -14.03 17.00
CA ALA A 785 35.53 -14.84 15.90
C ALA A 785 34.53 -15.74 15.14
N VAL A 786 33.31 -15.27 14.95
CA VAL A 786 32.27 -15.99 14.21
C VAL A 786 32.72 -16.22 12.77
N GLU A 787 32.81 -17.47 12.33
CA GLU A 787 33.22 -17.76 10.95
C GLU A 787 32.25 -17.12 9.94
N THR A 788 32.79 -16.33 9.01
CA THR A 788 32.00 -15.81 7.89
C THR A 788 31.53 -16.95 7.00
N THR A 789 30.28 -16.91 6.55
CA THR A 789 29.76 -17.91 5.60
C THR A 789 30.06 -17.52 4.15
N HIS A 790 30.23 -18.51 3.26
CA HIS A 790 30.34 -18.29 1.81
C HIS A 790 29.14 -18.91 1.10
N GLN A 791 28.45 -18.15 0.25
CA GLN A 791 27.34 -18.65 -0.55
C GLN A 791 27.69 -18.62 -2.05
N SER A 792 27.63 -19.79 -2.69
CA SER A 792 27.97 -19.95 -4.12
C SER A 792 26.73 -20.12 -5.00
N GLY A 793 26.43 -19.13 -5.85
CA GLY A 793 25.39 -19.16 -6.89
C GLY A 793 23.94 -18.91 -6.41
N ASN A 794 22.99 -18.87 -7.37
CA ASN A 794 21.53 -18.64 -7.17
C ASN A 794 20.81 -19.77 -6.39
N ASP A 795 21.49 -20.51 -5.51
CA ASP A 795 20.82 -21.46 -4.61
C ASP A 795 20.20 -20.69 -3.44
N HIS A 796 18.99 -20.18 -3.68
CA HIS A 796 18.15 -19.49 -2.70
C HIS A 796 17.33 -20.48 -1.83
N THR A 797 17.63 -21.77 -1.87
CA THR A 797 16.79 -22.82 -1.26
C THR A 797 17.41 -23.51 -0.05
N THR A 798 18.62 -23.13 0.33
CA THR A 798 19.25 -23.57 1.58
C THR A 798 19.71 -22.35 2.38
N GLU A 799 18.87 -21.93 3.33
CA GLU A 799 19.24 -21.01 4.40
C GLU A 799 20.43 -21.60 5.18
N PRO A 800 21.64 -21.01 5.17
CA PRO A 800 22.57 -21.24 6.26
C PRO A 800 22.06 -20.41 7.44
N SER A 801 21.28 -21.06 8.30
CA SER A 801 20.68 -20.53 9.54
C SER A 801 21.74 -20.15 10.59
N ASN A 802 22.59 -19.17 10.30
CA ASN A 802 23.79 -18.90 11.10
C ASN A 802 23.85 -17.47 11.67
N PHE A 803 22.71 -16.82 11.87
CA PHE A 803 22.67 -15.63 12.73
C PHE A 803 23.22 -15.96 14.12
N ARG A 804 24.09 -15.11 14.64
CA ARG A 804 24.56 -15.17 16.03
C ARG A 804 23.78 -14.20 16.88
N ASN A 805 23.50 -14.62 18.10
CA ASN A 805 22.62 -13.89 18.98
C ASN A 805 23.42 -13.25 20.11
N GLN A 806 23.03 -12.04 20.47
CA GLN A 806 23.47 -11.37 21.67
C GLN A 806 22.24 -10.81 22.39
N MET A 807 22.12 -11.10 23.68
CA MET A 807 21.16 -10.44 24.56
C MET A 807 21.78 -9.13 25.04
N ILE A 808 21.03 -8.04 24.92
CA ILE A 808 21.48 -6.69 25.25
C ILE A 808 20.59 -6.11 26.33
N HIS A 809 21.21 -5.45 27.31
CA HIS A 809 20.50 -4.84 28.42
C HIS A 809 20.53 -3.32 28.36
N TYR A 810 19.48 -2.73 28.91
CA TYR A 810 19.43 -1.32 29.21
C TYR A 810 18.70 -1.08 30.53
N THR A 811 18.83 0.13 31.06
CA THR A 811 18.17 0.55 32.28
C THR A 811 17.31 1.77 32.06
N ASP A 812 16.06 1.70 32.49
CA ASP A 812 15.18 2.86 32.70
C ASP A 812 14.77 2.90 34.17
N SER A 813 14.91 4.05 34.81
CA SER A 813 14.55 4.26 36.22
C SER A 813 15.22 3.27 37.20
N ASN A 814 16.38 2.70 36.83
CA ASN A 814 17.13 1.63 37.50
C ASN A 814 16.47 0.24 37.48
N GLU A 815 15.42 0.03 36.70
CA GLU A 815 14.97 -1.29 36.28
C GLU A 815 15.78 -1.72 35.05
N VAL A 816 16.10 -3.01 34.95
CA VAL A 816 16.85 -3.59 33.84
C VAL A 816 15.85 -4.18 32.86
N PHE A 817 16.04 -3.87 31.58
CA PHE A 817 15.25 -4.35 30.46
C PHE A 817 16.20 -5.02 29.47
N GLU A 818 15.67 -5.96 28.69
CA GLU A 818 16.42 -6.75 27.72
C GLU A 818 15.82 -6.63 26.32
N PHE A 819 16.67 -6.75 25.31
CA PHE A 819 16.27 -6.97 23.93
C PHE A 819 17.31 -7.84 23.22
N LYS A 820 16.90 -8.46 22.12
CA LYS A 820 17.76 -9.40 21.39
C LYS A 820 18.31 -8.76 20.12
N VAL A 821 19.60 -8.97 19.88
CA VAL A 821 20.26 -8.58 18.64
C VAL A 821 20.80 -9.82 17.95
N GLU A 822 20.62 -9.88 16.64
CA GLU A 822 21.10 -10.97 15.80
C GLU A 822 22.02 -10.39 14.71
N ALA A 823 23.16 -11.03 14.45
CA ALA A 823 24.11 -10.57 13.44
C ALA A 823 24.59 -11.70 12.53
N GLN A 824 24.90 -11.37 11.28
CA GLN A 824 25.52 -12.28 10.32
C GLN A 824 26.45 -11.52 9.36
N MET A 825 27.46 -12.22 8.81
CA MET A 825 28.34 -11.71 7.76
C MET A 825 28.72 -12.82 6.77
N ARG A 826 28.72 -12.49 5.47
CA ARG A 826 28.99 -13.45 4.39
C ARG A 826 29.76 -12.88 3.21
N SER A 827 30.43 -13.78 2.49
CA SER A 827 30.98 -13.55 1.16
C SER A 827 30.03 -14.08 0.07
N LEU A 828 29.93 -13.36 -1.05
CA LEU A 828 29.01 -13.63 -2.14
C LEU A 828 29.76 -13.79 -3.48
N ASP A 829 29.38 -14.78 -4.30
CA ASP A 829 29.95 -14.96 -5.64
C ASP A 829 29.35 -14.00 -6.70
N PHE A 830 28.05 -13.69 -6.63
CA PHE A 830 27.29 -12.74 -7.48
C PHE A 830 25.81 -12.64 -7.03
N CYS A 831 25.20 -11.44 -7.03
CA CYS A 831 23.75 -11.21 -6.79
C CYS A 831 23.08 -10.62 -8.04
N ASP A 832 21.92 -11.14 -8.45
CA ASP A 832 21.17 -10.67 -9.63
C ASP A 832 19.98 -9.73 -9.30
N GLY A 833 19.79 -9.39 -8.03
CA GLY A 833 18.80 -8.40 -7.56
C GLY A 833 17.34 -8.81 -7.75
N THR A 834 17.05 -10.11 -7.89
CA THR A 834 15.70 -10.61 -8.23
C THR A 834 14.80 -10.98 -7.06
N LEU A 835 15.21 -10.72 -5.81
CA LEU A 835 14.44 -11.04 -4.60
C LEU A 835 14.34 -9.81 -3.69
N GLU A 836 13.13 -9.29 -3.49
CA GLU A 836 12.84 -8.35 -2.40
C GLU A 836 12.88 -9.11 -1.05
N GLY A 837 13.65 -8.60 -0.09
CA GLY A 837 13.71 -9.14 1.26
C GLY A 837 14.71 -10.29 1.49
N SER A 838 15.63 -10.55 0.56
CA SER A 838 16.82 -11.38 0.83
C SER A 838 18.07 -10.49 0.76
N MET A 839 18.86 -10.40 1.84
CA MET A 839 20.26 -10.81 2.03
C MET A 839 21.26 -10.84 0.83
N CYS A 840 20.89 -10.32 -0.34
CA CYS A 840 21.61 -10.38 -1.61
C CYS A 840 21.52 -9.00 -2.25
N GLU A 841 22.13 -8.02 -1.58
CA GLU A 841 22.22 -6.64 -2.03
C GLU A 841 23.49 -6.43 -2.88
N GLN A 842 23.66 -5.26 -3.48
CA GLN A 842 24.72 -5.03 -4.50
C GLN A 842 26.13 -5.15 -3.90
N GLY A 843 26.84 -6.26 -4.10
CA GLY A 843 28.21 -6.36 -3.58
C GLY A 843 28.86 -7.73 -3.72
N LEU A 844 30.03 -7.89 -3.12
CA LEU A 844 30.77 -9.16 -2.99
C LEU A 844 30.81 -9.63 -1.53
N ALA A 845 30.30 -8.83 -0.60
CA ALA A 845 30.16 -9.15 0.81
C ALA A 845 28.96 -8.41 1.39
N ASP A 846 28.34 -9.03 2.39
CA ASP A 846 27.06 -8.62 2.95
C ASP A 846 27.00 -8.97 4.43
N ALA A 847 26.37 -8.11 5.23
CA ALA A 847 26.36 -8.24 6.68
C ALA A 847 25.14 -7.54 7.29
N ASP A 848 24.41 -8.29 8.13
CA ASP A 848 23.12 -7.87 8.67
C ASP A 848 23.19 -7.72 10.19
N LEU A 849 22.50 -6.70 10.71
CA LEU A 849 22.20 -6.56 12.13
C LEU A 849 20.67 -6.43 12.33
N ILE A 850 20.08 -7.33 13.11
CA ILE A 850 18.64 -7.38 13.38
C ILE A 850 18.40 -7.16 14.87
N ILE A 851 17.66 -6.11 15.20
CA ILE A 851 17.24 -5.76 16.55
C ILE A 851 15.79 -6.17 16.73
N LYS A 852 15.52 -7.02 17.72
CA LYS A 852 14.18 -7.50 18.08
C LYS A 852 13.66 -6.76 19.30
N ASN A 853 12.34 -6.59 19.39
CA ASN A 853 11.63 -5.89 20.46
C ASN A 853 11.97 -4.40 20.57
N MET A 854 12.40 -3.77 19.47
CA MET A 854 12.68 -2.34 19.37
C MET A 854 12.49 -1.88 17.93
N SER A 855 11.75 -0.78 17.72
CA SER A 855 11.59 -0.15 16.39
C SER A 855 12.88 0.54 15.93
N CYS A 856 13.01 0.84 14.63
CA CYS A 856 14.19 1.56 14.15
C CYS A 856 14.29 2.97 14.72
N SER A 857 13.17 3.64 14.99
CA SER A 857 13.19 4.97 15.60
C SER A 857 13.68 4.93 17.04
N GLU A 858 13.23 3.94 17.83
CA GLU A 858 13.70 3.74 19.21
C GLU A 858 15.19 3.41 19.24
N PHE A 859 15.64 2.50 18.38
CA PHE A 859 17.04 2.13 18.27
C PHE A 859 17.92 3.34 17.91
N GLN A 860 17.53 4.12 16.90
CA GLN A 860 18.24 5.34 16.51
C GLN A 860 18.27 6.39 17.62
N ASN A 861 17.30 6.40 18.55
CA ASN A 861 17.29 7.30 19.69
C ASN A 861 18.24 6.83 20.81
N ALA A 862 18.43 5.53 20.96
CA ALA A 862 19.27 4.92 22.00
C ALA A 862 20.73 4.73 21.58
N TYR A 863 21.00 4.43 20.31
CA TYR A 863 22.32 4.05 19.80
C TYR A 863 22.85 5.03 18.74
N ASN A 864 24.19 5.11 18.65
CA ASN A 864 24.86 5.71 17.51
C ASN A 864 24.76 4.76 16.30
N THR A 865 24.84 5.31 15.09
CA THR A 865 24.79 4.50 13.86
C THR A 865 25.82 3.38 13.93
N PRO A 866 25.41 2.10 13.81
CA PRO A 866 26.36 1.00 13.86
C PRO A 866 27.29 1.03 12.66
N TYR A 867 28.49 0.47 12.84
CA TYR A 867 29.50 0.38 11.80
C TYR A 867 30.31 -0.92 11.93
N VAL A 868 30.94 -1.32 10.82
CA VAL A 868 31.84 -2.48 10.77
C VAL A 868 33.29 -2.00 10.73
N ASN A 869 34.09 -2.39 11.72
CA ASN A 869 35.55 -2.22 11.70
C ASN A 869 36.19 -3.33 10.86
N GLY A 870 36.96 -3.02 9.83
CA GLY A 870 37.76 -4.02 9.09
C GLY A 870 38.03 -3.72 7.62
N GLU A 871 37.10 -3.10 6.89
CA GLU A 871 37.20 -2.56 5.50
C GLU A 871 35.89 -1.77 5.18
N TYR A 872 35.76 -1.17 3.98
CA TYR A 872 34.61 -0.29 3.60
C TYR A 872 33.28 -1.06 3.45
N PHE A 873 32.57 -1.28 4.56
CA PHE A 873 31.13 -1.60 4.53
C PHE A 873 30.30 -0.32 4.50
N ILE A 874 29.30 -0.29 3.63
CA ILE A 874 28.35 0.81 3.49
C ILE A 874 27.06 0.41 4.19
N ASN A 875 26.59 1.25 5.11
CA ASN A 875 25.28 1.10 5.75
C ASN A 875 24.19 1.58 4.77
N GLU A 876 23.31 0.69 4.33
CA GLU A 876 22.21 0.99 3.39
C GLU A 876 21.04 1.74 4.06
N GLY A 877 20.95 1.64 5.38
CA GLY A 877 19.95 2.32 6.19
C GLY A 877 19.28 1.39 7.17
N TYR A 878 18.09 1.82 7.60
CA TYR A 878 17.29 1.15 8.63
C TYR A 878 16.00 0.65 7.99
N ILE A 879 15.67 -0.61 8.23
CA ILE A 879 14.54 -1.31 7.64
C ILE A 879 13.58 -1.70 8.76
N GLU A 880 12.40 -1.08 8.80
CA GLU A 880 11.36 -1.44 9.77
C GLU A 880 10.73 -2.79 9.37
N ASN A 881 10.94 -3.82 10.19
CA ASN A 881 10.54 -5.19 9.91
C ASN A 881 9.34 -5.62 10.79
N GLY A 882 8.27 -4.83 10.76
CA GLY A 882 7.11 -4.97 11.63
C GLY A 882 7.17 -4.08 12.88
N SER A 883 6.10 -4.06 13.67
CA SER A 883 6.01 -3.27 14.90
C SER A 883 6.99 -3.82 15.94
N ASN A 884 8.09 -3.11 16.22
CA ASN A 884 9.14 -3.46 17.19
C ASN A 884 10.26 -4.37 16.65
N LYS A 885 10.63 -4.24 15.38
CA LYS A 885 11.84 -4.89 14.85
C LYS A 885 12.56 -3.97 13.88
N CYS A 886 13.86 -3.78 14.11
CA CYS A 886 14.70 -2.99 13.23
C CYS A 886 15.77 -3.86 12.55
N GLY A 887 15.84 -3.81 11.22
CA GLY A 887 16.96 -4.33 10.45
C GLY A 887 17.93 -3.20 10.07
N ILE A 888 19.22 -3.50 10.06
CA ILE A 888 20.27 -2.60 9.60
C ILE A 888 21.18 -3.41 8.68
N ASP A 889 21.23 -2.98 7.43
CA ASP A 889 21.92 -3.71 6.37
C ASP A 889 23.25 -3.03 6.00
N PHE A 890 24.26 -3.85 5.74
CA PHE A 890 25.60 -3.44 5.37
C PHE A 890 26.13 -4.29 4.22
N TYR A 891 26.55 -3.63 3.14
CA TYR A 891 27.21 -4.31 2.02
C TYR A 891 28.62 -3.78 1.78
N SER A 892 29.42 -4.55 1.05
CA SER A 892 30.71 -4.11 0.50
C SER A 892 30.85 -4.54 -0.96
N GLU A 893 31.32 -3.62 -1.79
CA GLU A 893 31.67 -3.88 -3.20
C GLU A 893 32.93 -4.76 -3.34
N SER A 894 33.67 -4.98 -2.24
CA SER A 894 34.87 -5.81 -2.21
C SER A 894 34.60 -7.11 -1.45
N ALA A 895 35.19 -8.21 -1.91
CA ALA A 895 35.13 -9.48 -1.21
C ALA A 895 35.83 -9.37 0.17
N ILE A 896 35.31 -10.07 1.17
CA ILE A 896 35.88 -10.09 2.52
C ILE A 896 37.32 -10.61 2.46
N THR A 897 38.29 -9.79 2.87
CA THR A 897 39.69 -10.20 2.99
C THR A 897 39.94 -10.95 4.29
N SER A 898 41.01 -11.75 4.35
CA SER A 898 41.40 -12.48 5.57
C SER A 898 41.64 -11.53 6.74
N GLY A 899 40.97 -11.74 7.87
CA GLY A 899 41.00 -10.83 9.01
C GLY A 899 39.77 -10.91 9.92
N PHE A 900 39.70 -9.98 10.87
CA PHE A 900 38.57 -9.80 11.79
C PHE A 900 37.75 -8.58 11.40
N TYR A 901 36.43 -8.74 11.47
CA TYR A 901 35.45 -7.71 11.17
C TYR A 901 34.51 -7.56 12.35
N THR A 902 34.43 -6.36 12.94
CA THR A 902 33.65 -6.16 14.17
C THR A 902 32.50 -5.19 13.92
N PHE A 903 31.26 -5.66 14.06
CA PHE A 903 30.11 -4.78 14.24
C PHE A 903 30.20 -4.11 15.60
N ARG A 904 30.02 -2.80 15.59
CA ARG A 904 29.90 -2.02 16.82
C ARG A 904 28.74 -1.03 16.70
N ALA A 905 27.81 -1.10 17.65
CA ALA A 905 26.84 -0.04 17.90
C ALA A 905 27.00 0.42 19.35
N SER A 906 27.56 1.62 19.51
CA SER A 906 27.73 2.20 20.84
C SER A 906 26.52 3.04 21.24
N PRO A 907 26.07 2.90 22.50
CA PRO A 907 24.92 3.64 22.98
C PRO A 907 25.24 5.13 23.02
N LYS A 908 24.21 5.97 22.87
CA LYS A 908 24.34 7.41 23.11
C LYS A 908 24.51 7.73 24.60
N ASN A 909 24.17 6.79 25.47
CA ASN A 909 24.36 6.89 26.92
C ASN A 909 24.82 5.53 27.50
N GLU A 910 26.13 5.38 27.61
CA GLU A 910 26.84 4.18 28.09
C GLU A 910 26.49 3.79 29.54
N ASN A 911 25.97 4.71 30.34
CA ASN A 911 25.52 4.42 31.72
C ASN A 911 24.18 3.64 31.76
N THR A 912 23.43 3.68 30.66
CA THR A 912 22.05 3.19 30.60
C THR A 912 21.84 2.06 29.61
N HIS A 913 22.76 1.80 28.70
CA HIS A 913 22.62 0.81 27.64
C HIS A 913 23.95 0.10 27.44
N GLU A 914 23.93 -1.20 27.16
CA GLU A 914 25.12 -1.97 26.82
C GLU A 914 25.55 -1.74 25.35
N ASP A 915 26.85 -1.86 25.09
CA ASP A 915 27.42 -1.87 23.73
C ASP A 915 26.96 -3.14 22.96
N ILE A 916 26.61 -2.97 21.69
CA ILE A 916 26.31 -4.09 20.77
C ILE A 916 27.56 -4.42 19.97
N ASN A 917 28.05 -5.66 20.08
CA ASN A 917 29.34 -6.06 19.55
C ASN A 917 29.32 -7.49 19.01
N PHE A 918 29.66 -7.66 17.72
CA PHE A 918 29.90 -8.98 17.11
C PHE A 918 31.20 -8.95 16.32
N SER A 919 32.03 -9.98 16.44
CA SER A 919 33.26 -10.11 15.64
C SER A 919 33.21 -11.34 14.76
N PHE A 920 33.42 -11.13 13.46
CA PHE A 920 33.47 -12.15 12.44
C PHE A 920 34.91 -12.39 11.99
N LYS A 921 35.28 -13.64 11.75
CA LYS A 921 36.61 -14.05 11.28
C LYS A 921 36.52 -14.66 9.89
N LYS A 922 37.36 -14.17 8.99
CA LYS A 922 37.61 -14.76 7.68
C LYS A 922 39.04 -15.27 7.63
N ASP A 923 39.20 -16.58 7.40
CA ASP A 923 40.50 -17.22 7.14
C ASP A 923 41.09 -16.79 5.79
#